data_AF-A0A1I5WJT3-F1
#
_entry.id   AF-A0A1I5WJT3-F1
#
_cell.length_a   1.000
_cell.length_b   1.000
_cell.length_c   1.000
_cell.angle_alpha   90.00
_cell.angle_beta   90.00
_cell.angle_gamma   90.00
#
_symmetry.space_group_name_H-M   'P 1'
#
loop_
_entity.id
_entity.type
_entity.pdbx_description
1 polymer ?
#
loop_
_entity_poly.entity_id
_entity_poly.type
_entity_poly.pdbx_seq_one_letter_code
_entity_poly.pdbx_strand_id
1 'polypeptide(L)'
;MNNTFKLGFLPVAIATGLAGCGVLPLQSADQNVVDALASQLDISYDVQTNHGAQEGLACQTMGAEWASCNNVIMTVVNEGEAVADKNWRIYLHSIRVILDVANEDFTIKHITGDLYELAPTASFKGFAKDETVEIPMIAEYWQLFETDFMPRAYVVAGDATPRAIDSLNTENVDAFVAEIDGNKWKRTPEDNNILATAASRFAKNSDVEALSESAIDVAIIPTPLKTRQMRGELNVASGFALSNNALDAEQLEAFETRAALLGVNTKGETALSITLDENAFSGEEAVSGAYKLAINAGGVEVLGFDSVGAFYGLQSLLALTEKGENATLPMVAIEDAPRFDYRGVMVDVGRNFHSKEAMLRTIDQMAAYKLNKLHLHLTDDEGWRLEIPGLPELTEVGSNRCHDLSETSCLLPQLGSGPTTDNFGSGFFSKADYVEILRHAKARGIEVIPEIDMPAHSRAAVVSMEARYSKYAEQGDLTKAEEFRLMDPLDTSNVTTVQLYDKRSFINPCMDSSLRFVDKVITEVKAMHAEAGMPLNTWHFGGDEAKNIKLNAGFQDINASEPVAWKGNIDMSKEDKPFAQSPMCQKMIAEGVAADFGHLPSYFAERVSSVVNAHGIENFQAWQDGLKYSKDASAFETENTRVNFWDVLYWGGDASAYDWASKGYDVIVSNPDYVYLDMPYEVDPKERGYYWATRATDTRKMFGFAPENLPQNAETSVDRDGNGFNGKGTVDHNQGFYGLSAQLWSETVRTDAQYEYMVFPRVIAAAERAWHKADWELDYQVGKAFNLDTNFVNKDAQLQDWTRFANVMGQREMAKLDAAGIQYRIPVPGAKLDAGKLHMNISMPGLPLQYSVDAGKTWIDYSAPVAIDSNVNVKVRALSADKQREGRVVSL
;
A
#
# COMPACT_ATOMS: atom_id res chain seq x y z
N MET A 1 8.08 -30.13 37.94
CA MET A 1 9.04 -30.64 38.95
C MET A 1 10.11 -29.57 39.18
N ASN A 2 10.48 -29.39 40.44
CA ASN A 2 11.34 -28.36 41.02
C ASN A 2 12.78 -28.26 40.48
N ASN A 3 13.34 -27.04 40.52
CA ASN A 3 14.61 -26.62 41.17
C ASN A 3 14.92 -25.17 40.68
N THR A 4 14.76 -24.06 41.39
CA THR A 4 15.29 -23.52 42.67
C THR A 4 16.81 -23.33 42.81
N PHE A 5 17.20 -22.07 43.11
CA PHE A 5 18.40 -21.48 43.78
C PHE A 5 19.19 -20.47 42.91
N LYS A 6 19.62 -19.25 43.35
CA LYS A 6 19.81 -18.61 44.69
C LYS A 6 19.78 -17.07 44.61
N LEU A 7 19.41 -16.45 45.75
CA LEU A 7 19.46 -15.02 46.12
C LEU A 7 20.85 -14.48 46.52
N GLY A 8 20.98 -13.14 46.51
CA GLY A 8 21.83 -12.29 47.38
C GLY A 8 22.29 -11.03 46.62
N PHE A 9 22.14 -9.77 47.05
CA PHE A 9 22.15 -9.13 48.38
C PHE A 9 21.39 -7.80 48.35
N LEU A 10 20.77 -7.42 49.48
CA LEU A 10 20.16 -6.12 49.76
C LEU A 10 21.07 -5.36 50.77
N PRO A 11 21.35 -4.06 50.61
CA PRO A 11 21.75 -3.22 51.74
C PRO A 11 20.54 -2.49 52.32
N VAL A 12 20.38 -2.64 53.62
CA VAL A 12 19.45 -1.93 54.50
C VAL A 12 19.86 -0.45 54.56
N ALA A 13 19.02 0.46 54.07
CA ALA A 13 19.11 1.89 54.36
C ALA A 13 18.10 2.23 55.47
N ILE A 14 18.64 2.81 56.55
CA ILE A 14 17.93 3.22 57.75
C ILE A 14 17.00 4.39 57.40
N ALA A 15 15.69 4.21 57.62
CA ALA A 15 14.68 5.25 57.51
C ALA A 15 14.76 6.20 58.72
N THR A 16 15.39 7.35 58.54
CA THR A 16 15.12 8.53 59.39
C THR A 16 13.93 9.27 58.80
N GLY A 17 12.78 9.18 59.47
CA GLY A 17 11.58 9.93 59.15
C GLY A 17 11.79 11.42 59.32
N LEU A 18 11.79 12.15 58.20
CA LEU A 18 11.35 13.53 58.14
C LEU A 18 10.06 13.51 57.32
N ALA A 19 8.93 13.65 58.00
CA ALA A 19 7.66 13.95 57.37
C ALA A 19 7.74 15.36 56.77
N GLY A 20 8.33 15.47 55.59
CA GLY A 20 8.10 16.59 54.70
C GLY A 20 6.75 16.35 54.04
N CYS A 21 5.81 17.29 54.19
CA CYS A 21 4.64 17.36 53.34
C CYS A 21 5.12 17.38 51.88
N GLY A 22 5.02 16.24 51.20
CA GLY A 22 5.21 16.16 49.76
C GLY A 22 4.10 16.98 49.12
N VAL A 23 4.42 18.20 48.72
CA VAL A 23 3.61 18.97 47.79
C VAL A 23 3.60 18.14 46.51
N LEU A 24 2.46 17.52 46.17
CA LEU A 24 2.23 17.02 44.82
C LEU A 24 2.59 18.16 43.87
N PRO A 25 3.40 17.94 42.81
CA PRO A 25 3.72 19.01 41.88
C PRO A 25 2.39 19.57 41.36
N LEU A 26 2.13 20.85 41.61
CA LEU A 26 0.97 21.55 41.05
C LEU A 26 1.09 21.44 39.52
N GLN A 27 0.17 20.70 38.91
CA GLN A 27 0.05 20.59 37.47
C GLN A 27 -0.16 21.99 36.87
N SER A 28 0.56 22.32 35.78
CA SER A 28 0.49 23.65 35.18
C SER A 28 -0.92 23.96 34.69
N ALA A 29 -1.29 25.24 34.63
CA ALA A 29 -2.59 25.66 34.13
C ALA A 29 -2.85 25.14 32.70
N ASP A 30 -1.83 25.22 31.84
CA ASP A 30 -1.91 24.72 30.46
C ASP A 30 -2.10 23.19 30.39
N GLN A 31 -1.44 22.41 31.26
CA GLN A 31 -1.63 20.95 31.28
C GLN A 31 -3.05 20.59 31.73
N ASN A 32 -3.64 21.34 32.67
CA ASN A 32 -5.04 21.12 33.03
C ASN A 32 -5.98 21.39 31.86
N VAL A 33 -5.68 22.37 31.00
CA VAL A 33 -6.45 22.66 29.77
C VAL A 33 -6.31 21.51 28.77
N VAL A 34 -5.09 21.04 28.51
CA VAL A 34 -4.85 19.89 27.62
C VAL A 34 -5.60 18.65 28.13
N ASP A 35 -5.44 18.32 29.40
CA ASP A 35 -6.06 17.13 29.99
C ASP A 35 -7.59 17.23 29.97
N ALA A 36 -8.13 18.41 30.27
CA ALA A 36 -9.56 18.66 30.21
C ALA A 36 -10.10 18.47 28.79
N LEU A 37 -9.57 19.19 27.80
CA LEU A 37 -10.05 19.09 26.42
C LEU A 37 -9.85 17.68 25.85
N ALA A 38 -8.69 17.06 26.07
CA ALA A 38 -8.42 15.72 25.53
C ALA A 38 -9.32 14.62 26.12
N SER A 39 -9.78 14.76 27.38
CA SER A 39 -10.67 13.77 28.01
C SER A 39 -12.16 14.06 27.86
N GLN A 40 -12.52 15.32 27.56
CA GLN A 40 -13.91 15.77 27.59
C GLN A 40 -14.49 16.05 26.21
N LEU A 41 -13.65 16.30 25.20
CA LEU A 41 -14.14 16.52 23.85
C LEU A 41 -14.44 15.18 23.15
N ASP A 42 -15.68 15.05 22.70
CA ASP A 42 -16.08 14.06 21.70
C ASP A 42 -16.17 14.75 20.34
N ILE A 43 -15.50 14.20 19.33
CA ILE A 43 -15.44 14.80 17.98
C ILE A 43 -15.96 13.77 16.97
N SER A 44 -16.90 14.21 16.14
CA SER A 44 -17.42 13.42 15.03
C SER A 44 -17.50 14.20 13.74
N TYR A 45 -17.42 13.52 12.59
CA TYR A 45 -17.55 14.10 11.26
C TYR A 45 -18.79 13.56 10.54
N ASP A 46 -19.53 14.44 9.88
CA ASP A 46 -20.64 14.07 9.01
C ASP A 46 -20.52 14.78 7.65
N VAL A 47 -20.36 13.97 6.60
CA VAL A 47 -20.36 14.46 5.21
C VAL A 47 -21.76 14.98 4.89
N GLN A 48 -21.86 16.26 4.53
CA GLN A 48 -23.13 16.86 4.11
C GLN A 48 -23.34 16.71 2.60
N THR A 49 -22.30 17.00 1.82
CA THR A 49 -22.32 16.81 0.37
C THR A 49 -20.90 16.63 -0.17
N ASN A 50 -20.77 15.78 -1.19
CA ASN A 50 -19.56 15.63 -2.01
C ASN A 50 -19.67 16.35 -3.37
N HIS A 51 -20.76 17.09 -3.60
CA HIS A 51 -21.09 17.77 -4.86
C HIS A 51 -21.20 19.29 -4.65
N GLY A 52 -20.28 19.86 -3.86
CA GLY A 52 -20.39 21.23 -3.35
C GLY A 52 -20.60 22.28 -4.43
N ALA A 53 -19.88 22.19 -5.56
CA ALA A 53 -20.03 23.15 -6.66
C ALA A 53 -21.42 23.09 -7.31
N GLN A 54 -21.95 21.89 -7.51
CA GLN A 54 -23.28 21.65 -8.06
C GLN A 54 -24.39 22.12 -7.09
N GLU A 55 -24.09 22.12 -5.79
CA GLU A 55 -25.00 22.56 -4.72
C GLU A 55 -24.79 24.02 -4.29
N GLY A 56 -23.97 24.78 -5.01
CA GLY A 56 -23.86 26.24 -4.86
C GLY A 56 -22.72 26.72 -3.96
N LEU A 57 -21.84 25.84 -3.48
CA LEU A 57 -20.59 26.25 -2.83
C LEU A 57 -19.67 26.91 -3.85
N ALA A 58 -18.94 27.94 -3.41
CA ALA A 58 -18.08 28.74 -4.26
C ALA A 58 -16.70 28.08 -4.48
N CYS A 59 -16.67 26.78 -4.80
CA CYS A 59 -15.44 25.97 -4.89
C CYS A 59 -14.38 26.62 -5.81
N GLN A 60 -14.81 27.18 -6.94
CA GLN A 60 -13.95 27.92 -7.86
C GLN A 60 -13.24 29.09 -7.18
N THR A 61 -13.97 29.98 -6.50
CA THR A 61 -13.39 31.19 -5.90
C THR A 61 -12.61 30.88 -4.63
N MET A 62 -12.91 29.76 -3.96
CA MET A 62 -12.12 29.22 -2.85
C MET A 62 -10.81 28.57 -3.32
N GLY A 63 -10.58 28.44 -4.63
CA GLY A 63 -9.35 27.90 -5.18
C GLY A 63 -9.26 26.38 -5.10
N ALA A 64 -10.39 25.67 -5.16
CA ALA A 64 -10.42 24.22 -5.24
C ALA A 64 -10.02 23.71 -6.63
N GLU A 65 -9.10 22.75 -6.72
CA GLU A 65 -8.70 22.14 -7.99
C GLU A 65 -9.93 21.55 -8.71
N TRP A 66 -10.02 21.77 -10.02
CA TRP A 66 -11.16 21.38 -10.84
C TRP A 66 -12.51 21.93 -10.34
N ALA A 67 -12.47 23.04 -9.58
CA ALA A 67 -13.61 23.64 -8.90
C ALA A 67 -14.47 22.60 -8.15
N SER A 68 -13.83 21.58 -7.58
CA SER A 68 -14.49 20.47 -6.88
C SER A 68 -14.24 20.60 -5.39
N CYS A 69 -15.30 20.71 -4.60
CA CYS A 69 -15.21 20.77 -3.15
C CYS A 69 -16.41 20.06 -2.50
N ASN A 70 -16.25 19.68 -1.24
CA ASN A 70 -17.25 19.03 -0.41
C ASN A 70 -17.51 19.84 0.88
N ASN A 71 -18.56 19.51 1.59
CA ASN A 71 -18.90 20.10 2.89
C ASN A 71 -19.04 19.01 3.95
N VAL A 72 -18.33 19.16 5.05
CA VAL A 72 -18.33 18.27 6.21
C VAL A 72 -18.65 19.07 7.45
N ILE A 73 -19.53 18.56 8.30
CA ILE A 73 -19.72 19.14 9.65
C ILE A 73 -18.83 18.36 10.61
N MET A 74 -17.89 19.05 11.25
CA MET A 74 -17.22 18.54 12.44
C MET A 74 -18.02 18.98 13.66
N THR A 75 -18.57 18.03 14.39
CA THR A 75 -19.28 18.26 15.65
C THR A 75 -18.34 18.02 16.82
N VAL A 76 -18.27 18.97 17.74
CA VAL A 76 -17.48 18.90 18.96
C VAL A 76 -18.43 18.98 20.15
N VAL A 77 -18.49 17.94 20.96
CA VAL A 77 -19.28 17.88 22.19
C VAL A 77 -18.35 17.94 23.39
N ASN A 78 -18.60 18.85 24.33
CA ASN A 78 -17.88 18.85 25.61
C ASN A 78 -18.67 18.07 26.66
N GLU A 79 -18.33 16.81 26.88
CA GLU A 79 -18.98 15.92 27.84
C GLU A 79 -18.57 16.18 29.31
N GLY A 80 -17.68 17.16 29.53
CA GLY A 80 -17.11 17.48 30.83
C GLY A 80 -17.52 18.83 31.40
N GLU A 81 -16.62 19.41 32.19
CA GLU A 81 -16.85 20.72 32.78
C GLU A 81 -16.51 21.84 31.78
N ALA A 82 -17.00 23.06 32.03
CA ALA A 82 -16.77 24.15 31.10
C ALA A 82 -15.27 24.51 30.98
N VAL A 83 -14.76 24.62 29.76
CA VAL A 83 -13.39 25.04 29.45
C VAL A 83 -13.43 26.39 28.74
N ALA A 84 -13.14 27.47 29.46
CA ALA A 84 -13.16 28.85 28.95
C ALA A 84 -11.79 29.36 28.43
N ASP A 85 -10.75 28.55 28.57
CA ASP A 85 -9.39 28.91 28.15
C ASP A 85 -9.32 29.08 26.62
N LYS A 86 -8.40 29.92 26.14
CA LYS A 86 -8.16 30.20 24.71
C LYS A 86 -6.74 29.88 24.26
N ASN A 87 -5.85 29.56 25.19
CA ASN A 87 -4.45 29.24 24.97
C ASN A 87 -4.27 27.76 24.62
N TRP A 88 -5.12 27.24 23.73
CA TRP A 88 -5.02 25.87 23.25
C TRP A 88 -5.09 25.82 21.73
N ARG A 89 -4.61 24.72 21.17
CA ARG A 89 -4.73 24.34 19.77
C ARG A 89 -5.19 22.89 19.69
N ILE A 90 -6.02 22.59 18.70
CA ILE A 90 -6.32 21.22 18.30
C ILE A 90 -5.63 20.99 16.96
N TYR A 91 -4.72 20.06 16.91
CA TYR A 91 -4.14 19.59 15.65
C TYR A 91 -4.97 18.42 15.14
N LEU A 92 -5.29 18.46 13.84
CA LEU A 92 -6.07 17.45 13.15
C LEU A 92 -5.44 17.12 11.80
N HIS A 93 -5.78 15.95 11.26
CA HIS A 93 -5.23 15.43 10.02
C HIS A 93 -6.30 15.43 8.94
N SER A 94 -5.98 15.98 7.76
CA SER A 94 -6.83 15.96 6.59
C SER A 94 -6.00 15.75 5.34
N ILE A 95 -6.27 14.65 4.64
CA ILE A 95 -5.70 14.33 3.33
C ILE A 95 -6.31 15.18 2.20
N ARG A 96 -7.24 16.08 2.55
CA ARG A 96 -7.85 17.08 1.67
C ARG A 96 -7.47 18.47 2.14
N VAL A 97 -7.31 19.40 1.21
CA VAL A 97 -7.13 20.81 1.57
C VAL A 97 -8.41 21.34 2.21
N ILE A 98 -8.33 21.83 3.45
CA ILE A 98 -9.46 22.55 4.07
C ILE A 98 -9.42 24.00 3.56
N LEU A 99 -10.42 24.34 2.75
CA LEU A 99 -10.53 25.60 2.02
C LEU A 99 -11.17 26.70 2.88
N ASP A 100 -12.13 26.34 3.72
CA ASP A 100 -12.84 27.27 4.59
C ASP A 100 -13.40 26.56 5.83
N VAL A 101 -13.58 27.32 6.91
CA VAL A 101 -14.27 26.90 8.15
C VAL A 101 -15.31 27.95 8.50
N ALA A 102 -16.58 27.58 8.39
CA ALA A 102 -17.71 28.48 8.55
C ALA A 102 -18.16 28.60 10.02
N ASN A 103 -17.24 28.94 10.92
CA ASN A 103 -17.51 29.20 12.32
C ASN A 103 -16.59 30.33 12.85
N GLU A 104 -17.17 31.45 13.31
CA GLU A 104 -16.39 32.63 13.72
C GLU A 104 -15.52 32.41 14.96
N ASP A 105 -15.85 31.40 15.77
CA ASP A 105 -15.12 31.06 16.99
C ASP A 105 -13.81 30.33 16.71
N PHE A 106 -13.59 29.86 15.49
CA PHE A 106 -12.38 29.12 15.14
C PHE A 106 -11.70 29.64 13.88
N THR A 107 -10.39 29.47 13.85
CA THR A 107 -9.57 29.57 12.63
C THR A 107 -8.90 28.25 12.39
N ILE A 108 -8.72 27.88 11.13
CA ILE A 108 -7.90 26.75 10.72
C ILE A 108 -6.67 27.21 9.95
N LYS A 109 -5.54 26.54 10.18
CA LYS A 109 -4.28 26.81 9.50
C LYS A 109 -3.65 25.50 9.04
N HIS A 110 -3.33 25.40 7.75
CA HIS A 110 -2.48 24.32 7.25
C HIS A 110 -1.03 24.52 7.72
N ILE A 111 -0.42 23.45 8.23
CA ILE A 111 0.97 23.47 8.69
C ILE A 111 1.90 22.97 7.57
N THR A 112 1.77 21.70 7.21
CA THR A 112 2.45 21.02 6.10
C THR A 112 1.92 19.58 6.02
N GLY A 113 1.95 18.96 4.85
CA GLY A 113 1.40 17.62 4.69
C GLY A 113 -0.10 17.61 4.95
N ASP A 114 -0.59 16.62 5.69
CA ASP A 114 -1.98 16.50 6.09
C ASP A 114 -2.33 17.27 7.39
N LEU A 115 -1.37 17.96 8.01
CA LEU A 115 -1.52 18.51 9.36
C LEU A 115 -2.13 19.92 9.36
N TYR A 116 -3.22 20.09 10.11
CA TYR A 116 -3.92 21.34 10.32
C TYR A 116 -3.98 21.71 11.80
N GLU A 117 -3.97 23.00 12.10
CA GLU A 117 -4.15 23.59 13.42
C GLU A 117 -5.49 24.33 13.48
N LEU A 118 -6.39 23.90 14.36
CA LEU A 118 -7.61 24.60 14.75
C LEU A 118 -7.34 25.41 16.03
N ALA A 119 -7.65 26.70 15.99
CA ALA A 119 -7.40 27.62 17.10
C ALA A 119 -8.65 28.46 17.43
N PRO A 120 -8.91 28.76 18.72
CA PRO A 120 -10.00 29.65 19.11
C PRO A 120 -9.70 31.10 18.74
N THR A 121 -10.73 31.84 18.32
CA THR A 121 -10.64 33.28 18.00
C THR A 121 -10.97 34.16 19.20
N ALA A 122 -11.00 35.48 18.96
CA ALA A 122 -11.49 36.43 19.94
C ALA A 122 -12.99 36.25 20.28
N SER A 123 -13.81 35.71 19.36
CA SER A 123 -15.24 35.49 19.60
C SER A 123 -15.49 34.29 20.51
N PHE A 124 -14.67 33.23 20.43
CA PHE A 124 -14.81 32.00 21.22
C PHE A 124 -15.06 32.27 22.70
N LYS A 125 -16.09 31.67 23.28
CA LYS A 125 -16.49 31.89 24.68
C LYS A 125 -16.09 30.75 25.63
N GLY A 126 -15.44 29.73 25.11
CA GLY A 126 -15.23 28.47 25.82
C GLY A 126 -16.19 27.41 25.33
N PHE A 127 -15.86 26.15 25.63
CA PHE A 127 -16.81 25.05 25.56
C PHE A 127 -17.56 24.98 26.89
N ALA A 128 -18.86 25.27 26.89
CA ALA A 128 -19.71 25.04 28.05
C ALA A 128 -19.90 23.54 28.30
N LYS A 129 -20.33 23.19 29.51
CA LYS A 129 -20.66 21.81 29.86
C LYS A 129 -21.83 21.30 29.01
N ASP A 130 -21.67 20.10 28.47
CA ASP A 130 -22.63 19.42 27.58
C ASP A 130 -22.96 20.23 26.30
N GLU A 131 -22.09 21.20 25.94
CA GLU A 131 -22.27 22.00 24.73
C GLU A 131 -21.91 21.20 23.49
N THR A 132 -22.74 21.33 22.46
CA THR A 132 -22.47 20.84 21.11
C THR A 132 -22.13 22.03 20.21
N VAL A 133 -20.94 22.01 19.62
CA VAL A 133 -20.47 23.02 18.68
C VAL A 133 -20.31 22.39 17.32
N GLU A 134 -21.00 22.92 16.31
CA GLU A 134 -20.84 22.52 14.93
C GLU A 134 -19.84 23.44 14.22
N ILE A 135 -18.91 22.84 13.50
CA ILE A 135 -17.85 23.51 12.75
C ILE A 135 -17.94 23.01 11.30
N PRO A 136 -18.73 23.68 10.44
CA PRO A 136 -18.80 23.32 9.03
C PRO A 136 -17.48 23.63 8.34
N MET A 137 -16.97 22.67 7.59
CA MET A 137 -15.70 22.72 6.87
C MET A 137 -15.94 22.47 5.38
N ILE A 138 -15.35 23.32 4.54
CA ILE A 138 -15.34 23.11 3.10
C ILE A 138 -13.96 22.57 2.74
N ALA A 139 -13.90 21.37 2.16
CA ALA A 139 -12.66 20.72 1.76
C ALA A 139 -12.59 20.53 0.24
N GLU A 140 -11.38 20.56 -0.32
CA GLU A 140 -11.11 20.31 -1.73
C GLU A 140 -11.48 18.87 -2.11
N TYR A 141 -11.92 18.68 -3.35
CA TYR A 141 -12.40 17.41 -3.90
C TYR A 141 -13.65 16.86 -3.20
N TRP A 142 -13.55 15.64 -2.68
CA TRP A 142 -14.62 14.79 -2.17
C TRP A 142 -14.03 13.79 -1.18
N GLN A 143 -14.84 13.32 -0.24
CA GLN A 143 -14.52 12.30 0.75
C GLN A 143 -15.59 11.20 0.69
N LEU A 144 -15.31 10.16 -0.08
CA LEU A 144 -16.28 9.14 -0.50
C LEU A 144 -16.27 7.90 0.39
N PHE A 145 -15.18 7.70 1.14
CA PHE A 145 -15.02 6.60 2.08
C PHE A 145 -14.78 7.18 3.46
N GLU A 146 -15.28 6.48 4.48
CA GLU A 146 -15.14 6.92 5.87
C GLU A 146 -13.65 7.00 6.26
N THR A 147 -12.78 6.19 5.63
CA THR A 147 -11.32 6.24 5.85
C THR A 147 -10.60 7.48 5.30
N ASP A 148 -11.31 8.40 4.61
CA ASP A 148 -10.76 9.74 4.31
C ASP A 148 -10.58 10.59 5.59
N PHE A 149 -11.26 10.25 6.68
CA PHE A 149 -11.15 10.94 7.97
C PHE A 149 -10.13 10.23 8.87
N MET A 150 -9.17 11.00 9.36
CA MET A 150 -8.04 10.47 10.12
C MET A 150 -8.31 10.55 11.64
N PRO A 151 -7.90 9.53 12.41
CA PRO A 151 -8.06 9.53 13.86
C PRO A 151 -6.98 10.40 14.55
N ARG A 152 -7.00 10.39 15.89
CA ARG A 152 -5.96 10.94 16.77
C ARG A 152 -5.68 12.44 16.61
N ALA A 153 -6.71 13.25 16.38
CA ALA A 153 -6.58 14.69 16.64
C ALA A 153 -6.17 14.92 18.11
N TYR A 154 -5.36 15.95 18.36
CA TYR A 154 -4.71 16.13 19.66
C TYR A 154 -4.63 17.59 20.10
N VAL A 155 -4.59 17.80 21.42
CA VAL A 155 -4.61 19.11 22.06
C VAL A 155 -3.20 19.52 22.48
N VAL A 156 -2.87 20.79 22.29
CA VAL A 156 -1.63 21.45 22.75
C VAL A 156 -1.96 22.77 23.41
N ALA A 157 -1.27 23.12 24.51
CA ALA A 157 -1.38 24.42 25.17
C ALA A 157 -0.03 24.83 25.78
N GLY A 158 0.50 26.01 25.41
CA GLY A 158 1.79 26.48 25.93
C GLY A 158 2.89 25.43 25.84
N ASP A 159 3.59 25.21 26.97
CA ASP A 159 4.64 24.18 27.11
C ASP A 159 4.10 22.85 27.69
N ALA A 160 2.77 22.65 27.71
CA ALA A 160 2.17 21.41 28.19
C ALA A 160 2.48 20.23 27.26
N THR A 161 2.46 19.02 27.82
CA THR A 161 2.61 17.79 27.02
C THR A 161 1.36 17.59 26.16
N PRO A 162 1.50 17.52 24.82
CA PRO A 162 0.39 17.26 23.91
C PRO A 162 -0.32 15.94 24.21
N ARG A 163 -1.64 15.88 23.98
CA ARG A 163 -2.44 14.68 24.24
C ARG A 163 -3.50 14.47 23.17
N ALA A 164 -3.57 13.25 22.63
CA ALA A 164 -4.66 12.84 21.73
C ALA A 164 -6.02 12.93 22.44
N ILE A 165 -7.05 13.35 21.70
CA ILE A 165 -8.43 13.37 22.20
C ILE A 165 -8.90 11.91 22.32
N ASP A 166 -9.42 11.54 23.48
CA ASP A 166 -9.69 10.14 23.84
C ASP A 166 -10.71 9.48 22.88
N SER A 167 -11.75 10.22 22.48
CA SER A 167 -12.78 9.76 21.52
C SER A 167 -12.22 9.40 20.14
N LEU A 168 -11.17 10.11 19.71
CA LEU A 168 -10.51 9.92 18.42
C LEU A 168 -9.29 8.99 18.48
N ASN A 169 -8.88 8.53 19.65
CA ASN A 169 -7.71 7.66 19.80
C ASN A 169 -8.04 6.18 19.49
N THR A 170 -8.46 5.92 18.26
CA THR A 170 -8.96 4.62 17.80
C THR A 170 -8.63 4.35 16.33
N GLU A 171 -8.64 3.08 15.94
CA GLU A 171 -8.61 2.67 14.52
C GLU A 171 -10.01 2.40 13.94
N ASN A 172 -11.04 2.40 14.81
CA ASN A 172 -12.43 2.21 14.42
C ASN A 172 -13.03 3.53 13.93
N VAL A 173 -13.14 3.69 12.61
CA VAL A 173 -13.63 4.93 11.98
C VAL A 173 -15.11 5.16 12.27
N ASP A 174 -15.93 4.11 12.35
CA ASP A 174 -17.34 4.17 12.74
C ASP A 174 -17.58 4.81 14.12
N ALA A 175 -16.54 4.95 14.95
CA ALA A 175 -16.64 5.62 16.25
C ALA A 175 -16.75 7.15 16.14
N PHE A 176 -16.26 7.75 15.05
CA PHE A 176 -16.17 9.20 14.91
C PHE A 176 -16.56 9.73 13.52
N VAL A 177 -16.98 8.88 12.59
CA VAL A 177 -17.51 9.29 11.29
C VAL A 177 -18.95 8.78 11.17
N ALA A 178 -19.87 9.69 10.89
CA ALA A 178 -21.25 9.33 10.58
C ALA A 178 -21.30 8.56 9.26
N GLU A 179 -22.26 7.64 9.15
CA GLU A 179 -22.41 6.80 7.96
C GLU A 179 -22.58 7.66 6.69
N ILE A 180 -21.76 7.37 5.68
CA ILE A 180 -21.88 7.99 4.35
C ILE A 180 -23.05 7.31 3.62
N ASP A 181 -24.25 7.86 3.83
CA ASP A 181 -25.51 7.31 3.32
C ASP A 181 -26.00 7.99 2.02
N GLY A 182 -27.13 7.48 1.51
CA GLY A 182 -27.80 8.02 0.33
C GLY A 182 -26.90 8.05 -0.91
N ASN A 183 -26.68 9.24 -1.47
CA ASN A 183 -25.82 9.47 -2.64
C ASN A 183 -24.45 10.07 -2.27
N LYS A 184 -24.11 10.19 -0.98
CA LYS A 184 -22.86 10.83 -0.55
C LYS A 184 -21.61 10.07 -0.98
N TRP A 185 -21.71 8.77 -1.24
CA TRP A 185 -20.62 7.93 -1.78
C TRP A 185 -20.29 8.20 -3.26
N LYS A 186 -21.18 8.89 -4.00
CA LYS A 186 -20.96 9.22 -5.40
C LYS A 186 -19.98 10.37 -5.54
N ARG A 187 -19.05 10.27 -6.47
CA ARG A 187 -18.10 11.36 -6.79
C ARG A 187 -18.76 12.51 -7.53
N THR A 188 -19.67 12.19 -8.45
CA THR A 188 -20.52 13.14 -9.16
C THR A 188 -21.95 12.59 -9.21
N PRO A 189 -22.97 13.42 -9.50
CA PRO A 189 -24.33 12.91 -9.69
C PRO A 189 -24.44 11.79 -10.73
N GLU A 190 -23.61 11.84 -11.78
CA GLU A 190 -23.52 10.88 -12.88
C GLU A 190 -22.63 9.65 -12.60
N ASP A 191 -22.09 9.51 -11.39
CA ASP A 191 -21.27 8.35 -11.00
C ASP A 191 -22.08 7.05 -11.18
N ASN A 192 -21.55 6.15 -12.01
CA ASN A 192 -22.14 4.88 -12.44
C ASN A 192 -21.52 3.67 -11.73
N ASN A 193 -20.64 3.89 -10.75
CA ASN A 193 -20.23 2.82 -9.86
C ASN A 193 -21.45 2.18 -9.17
N ILE A 194 -21.32 0.92 -8.77
CA ILE A 194 -22.38 0.18 -8.08
C ILE A 194 -22.03 0.09 -6.60
N LEU A 195 -22.81 0.74 -5.74
CA LEU A 195 -22.68 0.61 -4.29
C LEU A 195 -22.82 -0.86 -3.87
N ALA A 196 -21.87 -1.35 -3.07
CA ALA A 196 -21.85 -2.71 -2.57
C ALA A 196 -22.79 -2.87 -1.36
N THR A 197 -24.00 -3.34 -1.63
CA THR A 197 -25.00 -3.77 -0.64
C THR A 197 -25.06 -5.29 -0.61
N ALA A 198 -25.79 -5.89 0.33
CA ALA A 198 -25.98 -7.35 0.31
C ALA A 198 -26.59 -7.81 -1.04
N ALA A 199 -27.55 -7.06 -1.59
CA ALA A 199 -28.22 -7.39 -2.84
C ALA A 199 -27.33 -7.23 -4.08
N SER A 200 -26.56 -6.13 -4.19
CA SER A 200 -25.67 -5.93 -5.34
C SER A 200 -24.47 -6.88 -5.30
N ARG A 201 -23.95 -7.21 -4.12
CA ARG A 201 -22.96 -8.30 -3.95
C ARG A 201 -23.55 -9.64 -4.38
N PHE A 202 -24.81 -9.93 -4.05
CA PHE A 202 -25.48 -11.16 -4.49
C PHE A 202 -25.49 -11.24 -6.02
N ALA A 203 -25.91 -10.16 -6.69
CA ALA A 203 -25.94 -10.10 -8.14
C ALA A 203 -24.54 -10.28 -8.76
N LYS A 204 -23.53 -9.56 -8.24
CA LYS A 204 -22.13 -9.64 -8.69
C LYS A 204 -21.53 -11.05 -8.57
N ASN A 205 -21.90 -11.79 -7.51
CA ASN A 205 -21.37 -13.12 -7.25
C ASN A 205 -22.23 -14.25 -7.86
N SER A 206 -23.34 -13.94 -8.53
CA SER A 206 -24.30 -14.95 -9.02
C SER A 206 -23.80 -15.75 -10.23
N ASP A 207 -22.75 -15.29 -10.90
CA ASP A 207 -22.13 -15.95 -12.05
C ASP A 207 -20.96 -16.87 -11.65
N VAL A 208 -20.56 -16.88 -10.38
CA VAL A 208 -19.52 -17.78 -9.85
C VAL A 208 -20.18 -19.04 -9.30
N GLU A 209 -20.00 -20.16 -10.00
CA GLU A 209 -20.50 -21.46 -9.57
C GLU A 209 -19.64 -22.04 -8.44
N ALA A 210 -20.28 -22.70 -7.46
CA ALA A 210 -19.56 -23.51 -6.47
C ALA A 210 -19.20 -24.88 -7.09
N LEU A 211 -17.91 -25.14 -7.27
CA LEU A 211 -17.39 -26.37 -7.85
C LEU A 211 -17.19 -27.44 -6.76
N SER A 212 -17.34 -28.71 -7.13
CA SER A 212 -16.96 -29.84 -6.27
C SER A 212 -15.44 -29.90 -6.08
N GLU A 213 -14.97 -30.41 -4.93
CA GLU A 213 -13.54 -30.63 -4.66
C GLU A 213 -12.83 -31.39 -5.79
N SER A 214 -13.44 -32.45 -6.32
CA SER A 214 -12.88 -33.25 -7.44
C SER A 214 -12.74 -32.49 -8.76
N ALA A 215 -13.39 -31.33 -8.92
CA ALA A 215 -13.27 -30.49 -10.12
C ALA A 215 -12.07 -29.54 -10.04
N ILE A 216 -11.45 -29.41 -8.85
CA ILE A 216 -10.31 -28.52 -8.59
C ILE A 216 -9.13 -29.25 -7.91
N ASP A 217 -9.18 -30.58 -7.84
CA ASP A 217 -8.21 -31.42 -7.12
C ASP A 217 -6.76 -31.21 -7.59
N VAL A 218 -6.57 -31.06 -8.90
CA VAL A 218 -5.26 -30.79 -9.53
C VAL A 218 -5.02 -29.32 -9.86
N ALA A 219 -5.94 -28.43 -9.52
CA ALA A 219 -5.75 -27.00 -9.78
C ALA A 219 -4.67 -26.44 -8.86
N ILE A 220 -3.72 -25.68 -9.41
CA ILE A 220 -2.63 -25.03 -8.69
C ILE A 220 -2.71 -23.52 -8.94
N ILE A 221 -2.35 -22.73 -7.93
CA ILE A 221 -2.18 -21.28 -8.05
C ILE A 221 -0.71 -20.94 -7.77
N PRO A 222 0.00 -20.23 -8.66
CA PRO A 222 -0.43 -19.90 -10.02
C PRO A 222 -0.61 -21.11 -10.95
N THR A 223 -1.48 -20.97 -11.95
CA THR A 223 -1.80 -21.97 -12.97
C THR A 223 -0.54 -22.37 -13.73
N PRO A 224 -0.18 -23.66 -13.75
CA PRO A 224 0.99 -24.12 -14.50
C PRO A 224 0.79 -24.03 -16.01
N LEU A 225 1.88 -23.83 -16.76
CA LEU A 225 1.86 -23.82 -18.22
C LEU A 225 1.21 -25.09 -18.80
N LYS A 226 1.54 -26.28 -18.27
CA LYS A 226 0.90 -27.54 -18.65
C LYS A 226 0.62 -28.39 -17.42
N THR A 227 -0.61 -28.89 -17.34
CA THR A 227 -1.02 -29.87 -16.32
C THR A 227 -1.67 -31.08 -17.00
N ARG A 228 -1.19 -32.28 -16.66
CA ARG A 228 -1.77 -33.55 -17.12
C ARG A 228 -2.13 -34.42 -15.92
N GLN A 229 -3.41 -34.45 -15.58
CA GLN A 229 -3.93 -35.35 -14.56
C GLN A 229 -3.79 -36.81 -15.02
N MET A 230 -3.30 -37.65 -14.12
CA MET A 230 -3.17 -39.09 -14.29
C MET A 230 -4.24 -39.81 -13.46
N ARG A 231 -4.47 -41.09 -13.74
CA ARG A 231 -5.43 -41.89 -12.96
C ARG A 231 -4.79 -42.36 -11.65
N GLY A 232 -5.49 -42.09 -10.54
CA GLY A 232 -5.13 -42.59 -9.22
C GLY A 232 -4.53 -41.51 -8.32
N GLU A 233 -4.21 -41.92 -7.10
CA GLU A 233 -3.68 -41.06 -6.05
C GLU A 233 -2.43 -41.70 -5.43
N LEU A 234 -1.46 -40.87 -5.05
CA LEU A 234 -0.30 -41.28 -4.27
C LEU A 234 -0.63 -41.23 -2.79
N ASN A 235 -0.38 -42.30 -2.05
CA ASN A 235 -0.48 -42.29 -0.59
C ASN A 235 0.73 -41.54 0.02
N VAL A 236 0.44 -40.50 0.80
CA VAL A 236 1.44 -39.66 1.47
C VAL A 236 1.27 -39.63 2.98
N ALA A 237 0.44 -40.51 3.54
CA ALA A 237 0.14 -40.54 4.98
C ALA A 237 1.38 -40.80 5.85
N SER A 238 2.40 -41.48 5.33
CA SER A 238 3.68 -41.69 6.01
C SER A 238 4.62 -40.48 5.96
N GLY A 239 4.27 -39.43 5.22
CA GLY A 239 5.17 -38.31 4.90
C GLY A 239 6.19 -38.65 3.81
N PHE A 240 6.99 -37.65 3.43
CA PHE A 240 7.98 -37.73 2.35
C PHE A 240 9.38 -38.09 2.86
N ALA A 241 10.07 -38.99 2.16
CA ALA A 241 11.50 -39.24 2.26
C ALA A 241 12.24 -38.36 1.25
N LEU A 242 12.78 -37.23 1.72
CA LEU A 242 13.46 -36.25 0.87
C LEU A 242 14.83 -36.75 0.37
N SER A 243 15.04 -36.63 -0.95
CA SER A 243 16.35 -36.74 -1.60
C SER A 243 16.66 -35.43 -2.32
N ASN A 244 17.33 -34.51 -1.64
CA ASN A 244 17.67 -33.19 -2.16
C ASN A 244 19.07 -33.16 -2.81
N ASN A 245 19.13 -32.88 -4.12
CA ASN A 245 20.35 -32.60 -4.87
C ASN A 245 20.31 -31.24 -5.58
N ALA A 246 19.38 -30.34 -5.20
CA ALA A 246 19.08 -29.12 -5.94
C ALA A 246 19.11 -27.85 -5.09
N LEU A 247 18.59 -27.91 -3.86
CA LEU A 247 18.45 -26.78 -2.96
C LEU A 247 19.62 -26.70 -1.98
N ASP A 248 20.02 -25.49 -1.63
CA ASP A 248 20.91 -25.29 -0.48
C ASP A 248 20.18 -25.50 0.86
N ALA A 249 20.91 -25.36 1.97
CA ALA A 249 20.35 -25.61 3.31
C ALA A 249 19.27 -24.59 3.71
N GLU A 250 19.42 -23.32 3.33
CA GLU A 250 18.47 -22.25 3.68
C GLU A 250 17.17 -22.40 2.89
N GLN A 251 17.28 -22.72 1.60
CA GLN A 251 16.13 -23.02 0.73
C GLN A 251 15.39 -24.28 1.19
N LEU A 252 16.12 -25.32 1.57
CA LEU A 252 15.51 -26.53 2.11
C LEU A 252 14.77 -26.25 3.42
N GLU A 253 15.36 -25.48 4.34
CA GLU A 253 14.72 -25.08 5.59
C GLU A 253 13.46 -24.23 5.36
N ALA A 254 13.49 -23.31 4.39
CA ALA A 254 12.31 -22.52 4.01
C ALA A 254 11.16 -23.41 3.50
N PHE A 255 11.47 -24.41 2.67
CA PHE A 255 10.49 -25.41 2.24
C PHE A 255 9.97 -26.25 3.42
N GLU A 256 10.84 -26.80 4.26
CA GLU A 256 10.45 -27.64 5.40
C GLU A 256 9.59 -26.87 6.40
N THR A 257 9.89 -25.58 6.62
CA THR A 257 9.09 -24.71 7.48
C THR A 257 7.67 -24.56 6.97
N ARG A 258 7.50 -24.31 5.66
CA ARG A 258 6.17 -24.23 5.04
C ARG A 258 5.46 -25.58 5.02
N ALA A 259 6.18 -26.66 4.72
CA ALA A 259 5.64 -28.02 4.76
C ALA A 259 5.08 -28.34 6.17
N ALA A 260 5.86 -28.06 7.22
CA ALA A 260 5.45 -28.23 8.61
C ALA A 260 4.22 -27.37 8.97
N LEU A 261 4.17 -26.12 8.53
CA LEU A 261 3.02 -25.22 8.71
C LEU A 261 1.72 -25.83 8.15
N LEU A 262 1.82 -26.53 7.03
CA LEU A 262 0.68 -27.17 6.35
C LEU A 262 0.40 -28.59 6.85
N GLY A 263 1.19 -29.13 7.77
CA GLY A 263 1.04 -30.51 8.28
C GLY A 263 1.70 -31.59 7.41
N VAL A 264 2.58 -31.20 6.49
CA VAL A 264 3.30 -32.11 5.59
C VAL A 264 4.61 -32.56 6.26
N ASN A 265 4.70 -33.85 6.60
CA ASN A 265 5.90 -34.44 7.17
C ASN A 265 6.97 -34.71 6.10
N THR A 266 8.16 -34.12 6.23
CA THR A 266 9.30 -34.29 5.31
C THR A 266 10.32 -35.35 5.76
N LYS A 267 10.00 -36.12 6.81
CA LYS A 267 10.85 -37.19 7.38
C LYS A 267 10.14 -38.54 7.36
N GLY A 268 9.40 -38.79 6.29
CA GLY A 268 8.57 -39.98 6.09
C GLY A 268 9.20 -41.04 5.20
N GLU A 269 8.35 -41.81 4.52
CA GLU A 269 8.74 -42.97 3.70
C GLU A 269 8.45 -42.80 2.20
N THR A 270 7.53 -41.93 1.80
CA THR A 270 7.15 -41.74 0.39
C THR A 270 8.24 -40.96 -0.35
N ALA A 271 8.83 -41.53 -1.41
CA ALA A 271 9.95 -40.88 -2.09
C ALA A 271 9.59 -39.48 -2.63
N LEU A 272 10.44 -38.49 -2.35
CA LEU A 272 10.43 -37.16 -2.96
C LEU A 272 11.85 -36.78 -3.38
N SER A 273 12.13 -36.81 -4.69
CA SER A 273 13.43 -36.46 -5.25
C SER A 273 13.43 -35.06 -5.85
N ILE A 274 14.47 -34.29 -5.55
CA ILE A 274 14.65 -32.91 -6.02
C ILE A 274 15.99 -32.84 -6.75
N THR A 275 15.97 -32.52 -8.04
CA THR A 275 17.15 -32.54 -8.94
C THR A 275 17.17 -31.34 -9.88
N LEU A 276 18.33 -31.07 -10.49
CA LEU A 276 18.52 -30.03 -11.49
C LEU A 276 18.99 -30.63 -12.82
N ASP A 277 18.44 -30.17 -13.93
CA ASP A 277 18.95 -30.44 -15.28
C ASP A 277 18.46 -29.36 -16.25
N GLU A 278 19.30 -28.34 -16.49
CA GLU A 278 19.00 -27.26 -17.45
C GLU A 278 18.73 -27.78 -18.87
N ASN A 279 19.34 -28.90 -19.26
CA ASN A 279 19.21 -29.46 -20.61
C ASN A 279 17.88 -30.19 -20.83
N ALA A 280 17.10 -30.41 -19.75
CA ALA A 280 15.76 -30.96 -19.84
C ALA A 280 14.72 -29.92 -20.28
N PHE A 281 15.11 -28.65 -20.42
CA PHE A 281 14.26 -27.52 -20.77
C PHE A 281 14.69 -26.91 -22.12
N SER A 282 13.74 -26.35 -22.87
CA SER A 282 14.01 -25.77 -24.19
C SER A 282 12.99 -24.70 -24.55
N GLY A 283 13.37 -23.74 -25.40
CA GLY A 283 12.47 -22.67 -25.84
C GLY A 283 12.07 -21.76 -24.68
N GLU A 284 10.78 -21.42 -24.60
CA GLU A 284 10.21 -20.57 -23.54
C GLU A 284 10.27 -21.21 -22.14
N GLU A 285 10.52 -22.52 -22.05
CA GLU A 285 10.70 -23.22 -20.77
C GLU A 285 12.15 -23.20 -20.27
N ALA A 286 13.13 -22.77 -21.08
CA ALA A 286 14.54 -22.71 -20.69
C ALA A 286 14.89 -21.38 -19.99
N VAL A 287 14.16 -21.09 -18.91
CA VAL A 287 14.26 -19.86 -18.12
C VAL A 287 14.36 -20.15 -16.62
N SER A 288 14.91 -19.21 -15.85
CA SER A 288 14.98 -19.32 -14.39
C SER A 288 13.59 -19.51 -13.78
N GLY A 289 13.48 -20.41 -12.80
CA GLY A 289 12.18 -20.74 -12.20
C GLY A 289 11.37 -21.81 -12.94
N ALA A 290 11.80 -22.28 -14.11
CA ALA A 290 11.13 -23.39 -14.80
C ALA A 290 11.35 -24.73 -14.08
N TYR A 291 10.32 -25.58 -14.09
CA TYR A 291 10.36 -26.90 -13.45
C TYR A 291 9.44 -27.93 -14.10
N LYS A 292 9.70 -29.19 -13.78
CA LYS A 292 8.80 -30.32 -14.02
C LYS A 292 8.49 -31.01 -12.70
N LEU A 293 7.22 -31.26 -12.44
CA LEU A 293 6.74 -31.97 -11.25
C LEU A 293 5.94 -33.20 -11.68
N ALA A 294 6.33 -34.37 -11.20
CA ALA A 294 5.60 -35.63 -11.43
C ALA A 294 5.22 -36.27 -10.10
N ILE A 295 3.92 -36.48 -9.88
CA ILE A 295 3.36 -37.27 -8.78
C ILE A 295 2.82 -38.56 -9.38
N ASN A 296 3.44 -39.69 -9.04
CA ASN A 296 3.08 -41.01 -9.57
C ASN A 296 3.06 -42.07 -8.45
N ALA A 297 2.72 -43.32 -8.79
CA ALA A 297 2.62 -44.41 -7.81
C ALA A 297 3.93 -44.70 -7.04
N GLY A 298 5.08 -44.34 -7.60
CA GLY A 298 6.41 -44.52 -7.01
C GLY A 298 6.88 -43.36 -6.13
N GLY A 299 6.19 -42.22 -6.13
CA GLY A 299 6.57 -41.03 -5.36
C GLY A 299 6.43 -39.73 -6.13
N VAL A 300 7.17 -38.72 -5.69
CA VAL A 300 7.21 -37.37 -6.26
C VAL A 300 8.60 -37.06 -6.81
N GLU A 301 8.64 -36.53 -8.02
CA GLU A 301 9.86 -36.06 -8.67
C GLU A 301 9.74 -34.58 -9.02
N VAL A 302 10.69 -33.77 -8.57
CA VAL A 302 10.83 -32.35 -8.92
C VAL A 302 12.16 -32.16 -9.64
N LEU A 303 12.07 -31.73 -10.90
CA LEU A 303 13.22 -31.34 -11.72
C LEU A 303 13.17 -29.85 -11.98
N GLY A 304 14.13 -29.09 -11.47
CA GLY A 304 14.27 -27.66 -11.75
C GLY A 304 15.23 -27.40 -12.91
N PHE A 305 14.98 -26.32 -13.66
CA PHE A 305 15.99 -25.71 -14.53
C PHE A 305 17.17 -25.20 -13.69
N ASP A 306 16.84 -24.52 -12.60
CA ASP A 306 17.75 -24.04 -11.55
C ASP A 306 17.16 -24.31 -10.16
N SER A 307 17.86 -23.89 -9.10
CA SER A 307 17.40 -24.10 -7.72
C SER A 307 16.09 -23.36 -7.43
N VAL A 308 15.84 -22.21 -8.06
CA VAL A 308 14.58 -21.46 -7.96
C VAL A 308 13.44 -22.25 -8.59
N GLY A 309 13.63 -22.85 -9.76
CA GLY A 309 12.66 -23.71 -10.40
C GLY A 309 12.34 -24.95 -9.56
N ALA A 310 13.37 -25.61 -9.03
CA ALA A 310 13.16 -26.72 -8.10
C ALA A 310 12.34 -26.29 -6.86
N PHE A 311 12.63 -25.10 -6.31
CA PHE A 311 11.86 -24.55 -5.20
C PHE A 311 10.39 -24.27 -5.58
N TYR A 312 10.12 -23.69 -6.75
CA TYR A 312 8.76 -23.49 -7.25
C TYR A 312 8.01 -24.78 -7.53
N GLY A 313 8.69 -25.84 -7.97
CA GLY A 313 8.12 -27.18 -8.07
C GLY A 313 7.64 -27.73 -6.72
N LEU A 314 8.39 -27.47 -5.66
CA LEU A 314 7.96 -27.80 -4.30
C LEU A 314 6.79 -26.92 -3.82
N GLN A 315 6.75 -25.63 -4.20
CA GLN A 315 5.59 -24.79 -3.91
C GLN A 315 4.33 -25.30 -4.61
N SER A 316 4.44 -25.80 -5.85
CA SER A 316 3.33 -26.45 -6.55
C SER A 316 2.90 -27.77 -5.91
N LEU A 317 3.84 -28.55 -5.35
CA LEU A 317 3.50 -29.71 -4.52
C LEU A 317 2.67 -29.28 -3.29
N LEU A 318 3.11 -28.24 -2.57
CA LEU A 318 2.38 -27.72 -1.41
C LEU A 318 1.06 -27.02 -1.79
N ALA A 319 0.95 -26.51 -3.03
CA ALA A 319 -0.30 -25.96 -3.54
C ALA A 319 -1.39 -27.04 -3.62
N LEU A 320 -1.04 -28.28 -3.99
CA LEU A 320 -1.96 -29.41 -4.05
C LEU A 320 -2.36 -29.97 -2.66
N THR A 321 -1.64 -29.60 -1.60
CA THR A 321 -1.95 -30.05 -0.24
C THR A 321 -3.05 -29.21 0.41
N GLU A 322 -3.88 -29.85 1.23
CA GLU A 322 -4.78 -29.17 2.16
C GLU A 322 -4.09 -28.93 3.51
N LYS A 323 -4.63 -28.01 4.34
CA LYS A 323 -4.13 -27.79 5.70
C LYS A 323 -4.46 -29.03 6.56
N GLY A 324 -3.45 -29.71 7.07
CA GLY A 324 -3.58 -30.89 7.93
C GLY A 324 -2.86 -32.11 7.39
N GLU A 325 -3.12 -33.29 7.98
CA GLU A 325 -2.55 -34.54 7.49
C GLU A 325 -3.24 -34.97 6.19
N ASN A 326 -2.56 -34.74 5.06
CA ASN A 326 -3.01 -35.25 3.76
C ASN A 326 -2.78 -36.76 3.72
N ALA A 327 -3.83 -37.54 3.47
CA ALA A 327 -3.70 -38.99 3.32
C ALA A 327 -3.21 -39.37 1.91
N THR A 328 -3.64 -38.61 0.90
CA THR A 328 -3.33 -38.86 -0.52
C THR A 328 -3.10 -37.56 -1.29
N LEU A 329 -2.43 -37.66 -2.44
CA LEU A 329 -2.29 -36.59 -3.44
C LEU A 329 -2.70 -37.10 -4.82
N PRO A 330 -3.31 -36.26 -5.69
CA PRO A 330 -3.64 -36.67 -7.04
C PRO A 330 -2.37 -36.95 -7.85
N MET A 331 -2.37 -38.02 -8.66
CA MET A 331 -1.27 -38.25 -9.60
C MET A 331 -1.35 -37.27 -10.76
N VAL A 332 -0.27 -36.55 -11.01
CA VAL A 332 -0.23 -35.45 -11.99
C VAL A 332 1.17 -35.30 -12.56
N ALA A 333 1.25 -34.86 -13.81
CA ALA A 333 2.49 -34.38 -14.43
C ALA A 333 2.33 -32.90 -14.81
N ILE A 334 3.29 -32.08 -14.42
CA ILE A 334 3.31 -30.64 -14.59
C ILE A 334 4.63 -30.24 -15.27
N GLU A 335 4.52 -29.39 -16.28
CA GLU A 335 5.63 -28.65 -16.89
C GLU A 335 5.28 -27.17 -16.78
N ASP A 336 6.18 -26.36 -16.22
CA ASP A 336 5.84 -24.99 -15.85
C ASP A 336 7.04 -24.05 -15.92
N ALA A 337 6.77 -22.79 -16.25
CA ALA A 337 7.73 -21.71 -16.36
C ALA A 337 7.00 -20.37 -16.19
N PRO A 338 7.65 -19.34 -15.62
CA PRO A 338 7.04 -18.02 -15.50
C PRO A 338 6.92 -17.33 -16.87
N ARG A 339 5.84 -16.55 -17.08
CA ARG A 339 5.73 -15.65 -18.25
C ARG A 339 6.62 -14.39 -18.15
N PHE A 340 6.91 -13.94 -16.94
CA PHE A 340 7.69 -12.72 -16.66
C PHE A 340 8.83 -13.00 -15.70
N ASP A 341 9.97 -12.34 -15.91
CA ASP A 341 11.10 -12.38 -14.98
C ASP A 341 10.84 -11.59 -13.70
N TYR A 342 10.05 -10.51 -13.80
CA TYR A 342 9.70 -9.65 -12.67
C TYR A 342 8.25 -9.88 -12.23
N ARG A 343 8.08 -10.44 -11.02
CA ARG A 343 6.76 -10.72 -10.42
C ARG A 343 6.75 -10.12 -9.02
N GLY A 344 6.34 -8.85 -8.97
CA GLY A 344 6.62 -7.96 -7.86
C GLY A 344 5.48 -7.70 -6.90
N VAL A 345 5.86 -7.43 -5.65
CA VAL A 345 5.03 -6.72 -4.68
C VAL A 345 5.85 -5.55 -4.16
N MET A 346 5.30 -4.35 -4.26
CA MET A 346 5.84 -3.16 -3.63
C MET A 346 5.13 -2.93 -2.28
N VAL A 347 5.91 -2.61 -1.25
CA VAL A 347 5.40 -2.29 0.09
C VAL A 347 5.97 -0.97 0.56
N ASP A 348 5.07 -0.02 0.81
CA ASP A 348 5.34 1.25 1.49
C ASP A 348 5.48 1.03 2.99
N VAL A 349 6.67 1.27 3.51
CA VAL A 349 6.89 1.43 4.95
C VAL A 349 7.19 2.88 5.33
N GLY A 350 7.33 3.78 4.34
CA GLY A 350 7.63 5.20 4.51
C GLY A 350 6.47 5.94 5.18
N ARG A 351 5.24 5.79 4.67
CA ARG A 351 4.04 6.50 5.19
C ARG A 351 3.62 6.00 6.56
N ASN A 352 3.43 4.69 6.71
CA ASN A 352 3.27 4.03 7.99
C ASN A 352 4.18 2.80 8.00
N PHE A 353 4.95 2.65 9.07
CA PHE A 353 5.86 1.53 9.25
C PHE A 353 5.08 0.22 9.38
N HIS A 354 5.65 -0.84 8.84
CA HIS A 354 5.18 -2.21 9.03
C HIS A 354 6.31 -3.06 9.61
N SER A 355 5.97 -3.92 10.55
CA SER A 355 6.97 -4.67 11.31
C SER A 355 7.81 -5.60 10.44
N LYS A 356 9.00 -5.98 10.94
CA LYS A 356 9.81 -7.04 10.32
C LYS A 356 9.00 -8.32 10.19
N GLU A 357 8.23 -8.67 11.22
CA GLU A 357 7.41 -9.88 11.23
C GLU A 357 6.35 -9.88 10.12
N ALA A 358 5.74 -8.72 9.82
CA ALA A 358 4.87 -8.58 8.66
C ALA A 358 5.63 -8.80 7.35
N MET A 359 6.84 -8.24 7.21
CA MET A 359 7.68 -8.45 6.01
C MET A 359 8.05 -9.92 5.81
N LEU A 360 8.46 -10.62 6.88
CA LEU A 360 8.79 -12.06 6.81
C LEU A 360 7.59 -12.90 6.38
N ARG A 361 6.40 -12.62 6.94
CA ARG A 361 5.15 -13.30 6.55
C ARG A 361 4.74 -13.02 5.11
N THR A 362 4.96 -11.79 4.63
CA THR A 362 4.72 -11.44 3.23
C THR A 362 5.64 -12.18 2.30
N ILE A 363 6.94 -12.23 2.61
CA ILE A 363 7.92 -13.01 1.85
C ILE A 363 7.54 -14.50 1.81
N ASP A 364 7.04 -15.06 2.92
CA ASP A 364 6.53 -16.44 2.95
C ASP A 364 5.36 -16.67 1.98
N GLN A 365 4.45 -15.70 1.84
CA GLN A 365 3.34 -15.81 0.89
C GLN A 365 3.78 -15.51 -0.54
N MET A 366 4.69 -14.57 -0.76
CA MET A 366 5.27 -14.32 -2.08
C MET A 366 5.91 -15.60 -2.63
N ALA A 367 6.69 -16.30 -1.80
CA ALA A 367 7.31 -17.56 -2.14
C ALA A 367 6.26 -18.63 -2.51
N ALA A 368 5.20 -18.74 -1.71
CA ALA A 368 4.10 -19.68 -1.94
C ALA A 368 3.44 -19.54 -3.31
N TYR A 369 3.30 -18.29 -3.76
CA TYR A 369 2.61 -17.95 -5.00
C TYR A 369 3.59 -17.50 -6.09
N LYS A 370 4.88 -17.84 -5.95
CA LYS A 370 5.93 -17.64 -6.95
C LYS A 370 6.21 -16.19 -7.36
N LEU A 371 5.85 -15.22 -6.53
CA LEU A 371 6.32 -13.82 -6.64
C LEU A 371 7.79 -13.76 -6.22
N ASN A 372 8.62 -13.00 -6.94
CA ASN A 372 10.08 -13.05 -6.80
C ASN A 372 10.77 -11.69 -6.62
N LYS A 373 10.04 -10.58 -6.63
CA LYS A 373 10.60 -9.25 -6.37
C LYS A 373 9.85 -8.59 -5.21
N LEU A 374 10.55 -8.31 -4.12
CA LEU A 374 10.03 -7.48 -3.03
C LEU A 374 10.61 -6.08 -3.21
N HIS A 375 9.81 -5.17 -3.72
CA HIS A 375 10.16 -3.76 -3.82
C HIS A 375 9.82 -3.09 -2.48
N LEU A 376 10.85 -2.69 -1.72
CA LEU A 376 10.67 -2.02 -0.44
C LEU A 376 10.85 -0.53 -0.61
N HIS A 377 9.74 0.21 -0.48
CA HIS A 377 9.74 1.66 -0.42
C HIS A 377 10.06 2.09 1.02
N LEU A 378 11.35 2.32 1.25
CA LEU A 378 11.94 2.48 2.58
C LEU A 378 11.85 3.92 3.09
N THR A 379 11.57 4.89 2.22
CA THR A 379 11.64 6.31 2.54
C THR A 379 10.63 7.10 1.75
N ASP A 380 9.95 8.03 2.42
CA ASP A 380 9.11 9.04 1.78
C ASP A 380 9.16 10.35 2.59
N ASP A 381 8.22 11.26 2.38
CA ASP A 381 8.09 12.49 3.13
C ASP A 381 7.84 12.29 4.63
N GLU A 382 7.01 11.30 4.98
CA GLU A 382 6.57 11.03 6.36
C GLU A 382 7.48 10.12 7.17
N GLY A 383 8.54 9.56 6.56
CA GLY A 383 9.34 8.56 7.23
C GLY A 383 10.56 8.06 6.48
N TRP A 384 11.63 7.81 7.24
CA TRP A 384 12.84 7.11 6.81
C TRP A 384 12.99 5.82 7.63
N ARG A 385 13.06 4.66 6.97
CA ARG A 385 12.85 3.35 7.63
C ARG A 385 14.03 2.40 7.65
N LEU A 386 15.23 2.87 7.29
CA LEU A 386 16.43 2.02 7.31
C LEU A 386 17.60 2.67 8.04
N GLU A 387 18.19 1.97 9.00
CA GLU A 387 19.42 2.45 9.64
C GLU A 387 20.58 2.60 8.63
N ILE A 388 21.17 3.78 8.51
CA ILE A 388 22.36 4.04 7.67
C ILE A 388 23.57 4.39 8.54
N PRO A 389 24.56 3.49 8.68
CA PRO A 389 25.77 3.76 9.45
C PRO A 389 26.47 5.06 9.03
N GLY A 390 26.63 5.99 9.96
CA GLY A 390 27.25 7.32 9.72
C GLY A 390 26.26 8.46 9.49
N LEU A 391 24.99 8.14 9.22
CA LEU A 391 23.87 9.08 9.09
C LEU A 391 22.77 8.75 10.11
N PRO A 392 23.06 8.75 11.42
CA PRO A 392 22.10 8.33 12.43
C PRO A 392 20.84 9.21 12.45
N GLU A 393 20.96 10.49 12.07
CA GLU A 393 19.85 11.44 12.05
C GLU A 393 18.67 10.97 11.18
N LEU A 394 18.91 10.17 10.14
CA LEU A 394 17.85 9.60 9.30
C LEU A 394 16.90 8.70 10.10
N THR A 395 17.39 8.04 11.14
CA THR A 395 16.56 7.20 12.03
C THR A 395 16.31 7.83 13.39
N GLU A 396 17.21 8.66 13.91
CA GLU A 396 16.97 9.43 15.14
C GLU A 396 15.81 10.44 14.96
N VAL A 397 15.74 11.11 13.79
CA VAL A 397 14.69 12.10 13.45
C VAL A 397 13.72 11.52 12.43
N GLY A 398 14.22 11.13 11.25
CA GLY A 398 13.38 10.78 10.09
C GLY A 398 12.49 9.55 10.28
N SER A 399 12.77 8.68 11.25
CA SER A 399 11.92 7.50 11.54
C SER A 399 10.83 7.76 12.56
N ASN A 400 10.81 8.95 13.19
CA ASN A 400 9.92 9.28 14.30
C ASN A 400 8.98 10.43 13.90
N ARG A 401 7.71 10.32 14.29
CA ARG A 401 6.73 11.40 14.19
C ARG A 401 6.25 11.80 15.58
N CYS A 402 6.33 13.10 15.89
CA CYS A 402 5.88 13.62 17.17
C CYS A 402 5.59 15.12 17.08
N HIS A 403 4.92 15.68 18.08
CA HIS A 403 4.66 17.12 18.09
C HIS A 403 5.92 17.92 18.45
N ASP A 404 6.79 18.14 17.46
CA ASP A 404 7.95 19.03 17.51
C ASP A 404 7.90 19.99 16.33
N LEU A 405 7.44 21.23 16.57
CA LEU A 405 7.34 22.26 15.53
C LEU A 405 8.72 22.70 14.97
N SER A 406 9.82 22.35 15.64
CA SER A 406 11.18 22.62 15.14
C SER A 406 11.71 21.51 14.23
N GLU A 407 11.10 20.33 14.29
CA GLU A 407 11.52 19.10 13.61
C GLU A 407 13.00 18.74 13.84
N THR A 408 13.51 19.01 15.04
CA THR A 408 14.90 18.69 15.41
C THR A 408 15.04 17.32 16.07
N SER A 409 13.93 16.78 16.59
CA SER A 409 13.88 15.49 17.28
C SER A 409 13.00 14.44 16.59
N CYS A 410 12.05 14.86 15.77
CA CYS A 410 11.14 14.01 15.00
C CYS A 410 10.58 14.80 13.82
N LEU A 411 10.00 14.12 12.84
CA LEU A 411 9.14 14.77 11.84
C LEU A 411 7.81 15.16 12.48
N LEU A 412 7.11 16.13 11.88
CA LEU A 412 5.75 16.47 12.31
C LEU A 412 4.79 15.27 12.20
N PRO A 413 3.74 15.20 13.06
CA PRO A 413 2.73 14.15 12.95
C PRO A 413 2.02 14.22 11.61
N GLN A 414 1.76 13.05 11.03
CA GLN A 414 1.05 12.86 9.77
C GLN A 414 0.14 11.62 9.87
N LEU A 415 -0.90 11.56 9.06
CA LEU A 415 -1.74 10.38 8.81
C LEU A 415 -2.42 9.82 10.08
N GLY A 416 -2.80 10.69 11.01
CA GLY A 416 -3.45 10.26 12.26
C GLY A 416 -2.53 9.44 13.18
N SER A 417 -1.22 9.71 13.16
CA SER A 417 -0.25 9.09 14.09
C SER A 417 -0.42 9.57 15.53
N GLY A 418 -0.99 10.75 15.74
CA GLY A 418 -1.06 11.38 17.06
C GLY A 418 0.25 12.09 17.45
N PRO A 419 0.34 12.66 18.66
CA PRO A 419 1.42 13.58 19.01
C PRO A 419 2.72 12.90 19.48
N THR A 420 2.71 11.59 19.66
CA THR A 420 3.79 10.79 20.26
C THR A 420 4.37 9.80 19.24
N THR A 421 5.48 9.14 19.59
CA THR A 421 6.18 8.20 18.70
C THR A 421 5.78 6.73 18.90
N ASP A 422 4.89 6.41 19.84
CA ASP A 422 4.46 5.05 20.19
C ASP A 422 3.34 4.53 19.27
N ASN A 423 3.54 4.66 17.96
CA ASN A 423 2.61 4.22 16.93
C ASN A 423 3.35 3.78 15.67
N PHE A 424 2.62 3.16 14.74
CA PHE A 424 3.15 2.71 13.45
C PHE A 424 3.50 3.85 12.48
N GLY A 425 3.21 5.10 12.80
CA GLY A 425 3.79 6.22 12.07
C GLY A 425 5.30 6.39 12.33
N SER A 426 5.81 5.78 13.41
CA SER A 426 7.21 5.76 13.77
C SER A 426 7.79 4.35 13.69
N GLY A 427 9.11 4.26 13.60
CA GLY A 427 9.85 3.00 13.52
C GLY A 427 10.70 2.88 12.27
N PHE A 428 11.66 1.95 12.32
CA PHE A 428 12.61 1.65 11.24
C PHE A 428 13.15 0.23 11.40
N PHE A 429 13.72 -0.31 10.32
CA PHE A 429 14.54 -1.52 10.36
C PHE A 429 15.97 -1.16 10.77
N SER A 430 16.45 -1.78 11.84
CA SER A 430 17.89 -1.76 12.11
C SER A 430 18.64 -2.45 10.96
N LYS A 431 19.96 -2.22 10.88
CA LYS A 431 20.82 -2.96 9.94
C LYS A 431 20.63 -4.47 10.08
N ALA A 432 20.51 -4.96 11.32
CA ALA A 432 20.33 -6.39 11.58
C ALA A 432 18.96 -6.89 11.09
N ASP A 433 17.90 -6.12 11.29
CA ASP A 433 16.56 -6.45 10.80
C ASP A 433 16.53 -6.52 9.27
N TYR A 434 17.14 -5.53 8.59
CA TYR A 434 17.20 -5.52 7.14
C TYR A 434 18.01 -6.70 6.58
N VAL A 435 19.17 -7.02 7.18
CA VAL A 435 19.96 -8.21 6.81
C VAL A 435 19.18 -9.51 7.03
N GLU A 436 18.35 -9.60 8.07
CA GLU A 436 17.46 -10.75 8.30
C GLU A 436 16.39 -10.86 7.21
N ILE A 437 15.73 -9.75 6.86
CA ILE A 437 14.75 -9.69 5.76
C ILE A 437 15.39 -10.17 4.45
N LEU A 438 16.60 -9.68 4.14
CA LEU A 438 17.35 -10.07 2.95
C LEU A 438 17.67 -11.57 2.90
N ARG A 439 18.14 -12.16 4.02
CA ARG A 439 18.41 -13.60 4.10
C ARG A 439 17.13 -14.42 3.96
N HIS A 440 16.04 -13.99 4.60
CA HIS A 440 14.75 -14.67 4.52
C HIS A 440 14.16 -14.65 3.10
N ALA A 441 14.30 -13.52 2.39
CA ALA A 441 13.92 -13.37 0.99
C ALA A 441 14.78 -14.24 0.06
N LYS A 442 16.10 -14.21 0.22
CA LYS A 442 17.04 -15.02 -0.56
C LYS A 442 16.74 -16.51 -0.46
N ALA A 443 16.51 -17.02 0.74
CA ALA A 443 16.16 -18.43 0.99
C ALA A 443 14.88 -18.87 0.26
N ARG A 444 14.08 -17.92 -0.24
CA ARG A 444 12.82 -18.15 -0.97
C ARG A 444 12.88 -17.74 -2.44
N GLY A 445 14.07 -17.43 -2.94
CA GLY A 445 14.28 -16.98 -4.33
C GLY A 445 13.65 -15.62 -4.62
N ILE A 446 13.56 -14.75 -3.61
CA ILE A 446 13.01 -13.38 -3.73
C ILE A 446 14.16 -12.38 -3.67
N GLU A 447 14.24 -11.52 -4.69
CA GLU A 447 15.11 -10.34 -4.68
C GLU A 447 14.42 -9.20 -3.93
N VAL A 448 15.12 -8.57 -2.99
CA VAL A 448 14.69 -7.30 -2.39
C VAL A 448 15.28 -6.14 -3.18
N ILE A 449 14.42 -5.24 -3.63
CA ILE A 449 14.76 -4.02 -4.36
C ILE A 449 14.51 -2.84 -3.42
N PRO A 450 15.56 -2.20 -2.87
CA PRO A 450 15.39 -1.01 -2.05
C PRO A 450 15.05 0.20 -2.91
N GLU A 451 14.00 0.91 -2.52
CA GLU A 451 13.70 2.25 -3.01
C GLU A 451 14.01 3.28 -1.94
N ILE A 452 14.83 4.25 -2.33
CA ILE A 452 15.05 5.50 -1.60
C ILE A 452 14.60 6.60 -2.56
N ASP A 453 13.41 7.13 -2.35
CA ASP A 453 12.77 8.05 -3.28
C ASP A 453 13.46 9.41 -3.33
N MET A 454 13.59 9.96 -4.54
CA MET A 454 14.19 11.26 -4.85
C MET A 454 13.92 11.66 -6.31
N PRO A 455 13.93 12.96 -6.68
CA PRO A 455 14.22 14.10 -5.81
C PRO A 455 13.02 14.58 -5.02
N ALA A 456 11.78 14.20 -5.35
CA ALA A 456 10.61 14.48 -4.49
C ALA A 456 10.47 13.38 -3.42
N HIS A 457 9.38 13.40 -2.64
CA HIS A 457 9.11 12.36 -1.63
C HIS A 457 10.28 12.15 -0.65
N SER A 458 11.03 13.21 -0.38
CA SER A 458 12.31 13.14 0.32
C SER A 458 12.32 13.92 1.62
N ARG A 459 11.18 14.40 2.11
CA ARG A 459 11.11 15.27 3.29
C ARG A 459 11.77 14.65 4.52
N ALA A 460 11.59 13.36 4.78
CA ALA A 460 12.23 12.69 5.90
C ALA A 460 13.77 12.79 5.83
N ALA A 461 14.34 12.60 4.64
CA ALA A 461 15.78 12.73 4.42
C ALA A 461 16.24 14.18 4.57
N VAL A 462 15.55 15.13 3.92
CA VAL A 462 15.90 16.56 3.94
C VAL A 462 15.86 17.11 5.37
N VAL A 463 14.77 16.89 6.11
CA VAL A 463 14.61 17.35 7.49
C VAL A 463 15.67 16.72 8.40
N SER A 464 15.93 15.43 8.26
CA SER A 464 16.99 14.75 9.04
C SER A 464 18.38 15.33 8.76
N MET A 465 18.69 15.65 7.51
CA MET A 465 19.97 16.26 7.15
C MET A 465 20.06 17.74 7.55
N GLU A 466 18.95 18.46 7.68
CA GLU A 466 18.92 19.80 8.28
C GLU A 466 19.12 19.75 9.82
N ALA A 467 18.56 18.75 10.51
CA ALA A 467 18.84 18.50 11.92
C ALA A 467 20.32 18.16 12.13
N ARG A 468 20.89 17.31 11.25
CA ARG A 468 22.33 17.02 11.22
C ARG A 468 23.17 18.28 11.02
N TYR A 469 22.81 19.11 10.04
CA TYR A 469 23.51 20.37 9.77
C TYR A 469 23.52 21.25 11.03
N SER A 470 22.36 21.46 11.65
CA SER A 470 22.22 22.31 12.84
C SER A 470 23.08 21.81 13.99
N LYS A 471 23.02 20.50 14.29
CA LYS A 471 23.80 19.83 15.34
C LYS A 471 25.32 20.05 15.19
N TYR A 472 25.88 19.89 13.99
CA TYR A 472 27.32 20.07 13.78
C TYR A 472 27.73 21.52 13.60
N ALA A 473 26.86 22.37 13.04
CA ALA A 473 27.10 23.82 12.95
C ALA A 473 27.19 24.46 14.34
N GLU A 474 26.32 24.06 15.28
CA GLU A 474 26.39 24.49 16.69
C GLU A 474 27.67 24.04 17.38
N GLN A 475 28.24 22.91 16.97
CA GLN A 475 29.53 22.41 17.44
C GLN A 475 30.73 23.06 16.75
N GLY A 476 30.50 23.91 15.75
CA GLY A 476 31.54 24.57 14.95
C GLY A 476 32.17 23.71 13.85
N ASP A 477 31.61 22.53 13.56
CA ASP A 477 32.09 21.62 12.50
C ASP A 477 31.25 21.78 11.23
N LEU A 478 31.47 22.90 10.52
CA LEU A 478 30.73 23.20 9.29
C LEU A 478 31.02 22.22 8.16
N THR A 479 32.23 21.64 8.11
CA THR A 479 32.55 20.62 7.10
C THR A 479 31.65 19.41 7.23
N LYS A 480 31.46 18.92 8.45
CA LYS A 480 30.56 17.79 8.72
C LYS A 480 29.08 18.17 8.61
N ALA A 481 28.73 19.40 8.94
CA ALA A 481 27.37 19.93 8.78
C ALA A 481 26.94 19.97 7.30
N GLU A 482 27.82 20.43 6.41
CA GLU A 482 27.53 20.61 4.98
C GLU A 482 27.71 19.33 4.14
N GLU A 483 28.40 18.31 4.68
CA GLU A 483 28.82 17.11 3.95
C GLU A 483 27.67 16.45 3.17
N PHE A 484 26.51 16.32 3.82
CA PHE A 484 25.32 15.61 3.33
C PHE A 484 24.05 16.49 3.32
N ARG A 485 24.19 17.82 3.31
CA ARG A 485 23.04 18.72 3.31
C ARG A 485 22.28 18.61 1.98
N LEU A 486 20.94 18.54 2.02
CA LEU A 486 20.12 18.18 0.85
C LEU A 486 19.32 19.34 0.25
N MET A 487 19.31 20.49 0.93
CA MET A 487 18.58 21.68 0.48
C MET A 487 19.53 22.88 0.40
N ASP A 488 19.36 23.67 -0.66
CA ASP A 488 20.04 24.95 -0.81
C ASP A 488 19.43 25.97 0.16
N PRO A 489 20.19 26.51 1.14
CA PRO A 489 19.65 27.43 2.14
C PRO A 489 19.17 28.77 1.54
N LEU A 490 19.52 29.06 0.29
CA LEU A 490 19.08 30.26 -0.42
C LEU A 490 17.87 30.01 -1.34
N ASP A 491 17.43 28.77 -1.49
CA ASP A 491 16.23 28.46 -2.26
C ASP A 491 14.99 29.01 -1.54
N THR A 492 14.21 29.85 -2.22
CA THR A 492 12.94 30.40 -1.71
C THR A 492 11.73 29.95 -2.52
N SER A 493 11.84 28.87 -3.30
CA SER A 493 10.77 28.37 -4.16
C SER A 493 9.50 28.10 -3.34
N ASN A 494 8.38 28.67 -3.78
CA ASN A 494 7.07 28.35 -3.24
C ASN A 494 6.46 27.21 -4.06
N VAL A 495 6.37 26.03 -3.44
CA VAL A 495 5.86 24.81 -4.06
C VAL A 495 4.93 24.08 -3.11
N THR A 496 3.92 23.41 -3.66
CA THR A 496 3.08 22.46 -2.95
C THR A 496 3.19 21.10 -3.64
N THR A 497 3.57 20.05 -2.91
CA THR A 497 3.59 18.67 -3.43
C THR A 497 2.19 18.07 -3.47
N VAL A 498 2.06 16.85 -4.01
CA VAL A 498 0.78 16.13 -4.09
C VAL A 498 0.17 15.88 -2.71
N GLN A 499 1.01 15.60 -1.71
CA GLN A 499 0.64 15.37 -0.32
C GLN A 499 0.67 16.67 0.50
N LEU A 500 0.74 17.84 -0.15
CA LEU A 500 0.68 19.17 0.47
C LEU A 500 1.91 19.53 1.32
N TYR A 501 3.09 19.00 0.99
CA TYR A 501 4.35 19.45 1.55
C TYR A 501 4.92 20.66 0.81
N ASP A 502 5.84 21.35 1.48
CA ASP A 502 6.60 22.46 0.91
C ASP A 502 7.90 21.97 0.23
N LYS A 503 8.76 22.92 -0.16
CA LYS A 503 10.06 22.63 -0.81
C LYS A 503 10.98 21.66 -0.05
N ARG A 504 10.76 21.44 1.25
CA ARG A 504 11.53 20.48 2.04
C ARG A 504 11.25 19.03 1.65
N SER A 505 10.20 18.76 0.87
CA SER A 505 9.97 17.45 0.24
C SER A 505 10.96 17.14 -0.88
N PHE A 506 11.81 18.09 -1.27
CA PHE A 506 12.72 17.92 -2.39
C PHE A 506 14.20 17.86 -1.98
N ILE A 507 14.91 16.81 -2.39
CA ILE A 507 16.37 16.82 -2.49
C ILE A 507 16.75 17.73 -3.65
N ASN A 508 17.60 18.71 -3.38
CA ASN A 508 18.08 19.62 -4.41
C ASN A 508 19.07 18.89 -5.34
N PRO A 509 18.73 18.71 -6.64
CA PRO A 509 19.54 17.91 -7.57
C PRO A 509 20.81 18.63 -8.04
N CYS A 510 20.98 19.90 -7.66
CA CYS A 510 22.05 20.77 -8.12
C CYS A 510 23.23 20.86 -7.13
N MET A 511 23.18 20.12 -6.02
CA MET A 511 24.18 20.14 -4.96
C MET A 511 25.07 18.88 -5.00
N ASP A 512 26.38 19.07 -4.88
CA ASP A 512 27.32 17.95 -4.75
C ASP A 512 27.09 17.13 -3.47
N SER A 513 26.58 17.77 -2.40
CA SER A 513 26.21 17.10 -1.15
C SER A 513 25.07 16.10 -1.33
N SER A 514 24.12 16.38 -2.24
CA SER A 514 23.05 15.43 -2.59
C SER A 514 23.61 14.16 -3.20
N LEU A 515 24.58 14.26 -4.12
CA LEU A 515 25.24 13.08 -4.71
C LEU A 515 26.12 12.35 -3.68
N ARG A 516 26.79 13.07 -2.77
CA ARG A 516 27.53 12.43 -1.66
C ARG A 516 26.60 11.66 -0.72
N PHE A 517 25.42 12.19 -0.44
CA PHE A 517 24.39 11.51 0.36
C PHE A 517 23.94 10.23 -0.33
N VAL A 518 23.57 10.31 -1.61
CA VAL A 518 23.16 9.16 -2.41
C VAL A 518 24.24 8.08 -2.45
N ASP A 519 25.49 8.45 -2.75
CA ASP A 519 26.63 7.54 -2.75
C ASP A 519 26.82 6.86 -1.38
N LYS A 520 26.69 7.62 -0.29
CA LYS A 520 26.80 7.09 1.07
C LYS A 520 25.69 6.08 1.38
N VAL A 521 24.44 6.38 1.03
CA VAL A 521 23.31 5.48 1.27
C VAL A 521 23.47 4.20 0.45
N ILE A 522 23.76 4.30 -0.85
CA ILE A 522 23.98 3.13 -1.73
C ILE A 522 25.13 2.26 -1.18
N THR A 523 26.23 2.89 -0.74
CA THR A 523 27.38 2.19 -0.14
C THR A 523 26.96 1.30 1.03
N GLU A 524 26.18 1.85 1.97
CA GLU A 524 25.75 1.12 3.17
C GLU A 524 24.72 0.04 2.86
N VAL A 525 23.73 0.33 2.01
CA VAL A 525 22.71 -0.65 1.60
C VAL A 525 23.37 -1.81 0.86
N LYS A 526 24.29 -1.55 -0.08
CA LYS A 526 25.07 -2.58 -0.77
C LYS A 526 25.88 -3.43 0.22
N ALA A 527 26.45 -2.84 1.26
CA ALA A 527 27.18 -3.58 2.29
C ALA A 527 26.25 -4.53 3.08
N MET A 528 25.01 -4.13 3.37
CA MET A 528 24.00 -5.01 4.00
C MET A 528 23.61 -6.17 3.10
N HIS A 529 23.39 -5.90 1.81
CA HIS A 529 23.15 -6.92 0.78
C HIS A 529 24.30 -7.94 0.68
N ALA A 530 25.54 -7.46 0.69
CA ALA A 530 26.72 -8.32 0.72
C ALA A 530 26.80 -9.17 2.00
N GLU A 531 26.47 -8.60 3.16
CA GLU A 531 26.43 -9.31 4.45
C GLU A 531 25.33 -10.39 4.50
N ALA A 532 24.19 -10.14 3.86
CA ALA A 532 23.12 -11.12 3.68
C ALA A 532 23.46 -12.21 2.64
N GLY A 533 24.53 -12.01 1.85
CA GLY A 533 24.86 -12.88 0.73
C GLY A 533 23.82 -12.81 -0.41
N MET A 534 23.11 -11.69 -0.53
CA MET A 534 22.16 -11.39 -1.59
C MET A 534 22.62 -10.10 -2.30
N PRO A 535 23.45 -10.18 -3.36
CA PRO A 535 23.96 -9.02 -4.05
C PRO A 535 22.84 -8.04 -4.44
N LEU A 536 23.13 -6.74 -4.31
CA LEU A 536 22.20 -5.68 -4.74
C LEU A 536 22.28 -5.55 -6.26
N ASN A 537 21.26 -6.04 -6.96
CA ASN A 537 21.23 -6.05 -8.42
C ASN A 537 20.40 -4.89 -9.00
N THR A 538 19.45 -4.36 -8.23
CA THR A 538 18.54 -3.30 -8.67
C THR A 538 18.49 -2.19 -7.62
N TRP A 539 18.72 -0.95 -8.04
CA TRP A 539 18.48 0.23 -7.20
C TRP A 539 17.24 0.96 -7.72
N HIS A 540 16.26 1.19 -6.84
CA HIS A 540 15.09 1.99 -7.19
C HIS A 540 15.27 3.42 -6.71
N PHE A 541 15.21 4.36 -7.64
CA PHE A 541 15.42 5.79 -7.43
C PHE A 541 14.15 6.51 -6.97
N GLY A 542 12.99 5.90 -7.17
CA GLY A 542 11.69 6.55 -7.03
C GLY A 542 11.47 7.49 -8.20
N GLY A 543 11.40 8.79 -7.95
CA GLY A 543 11.41 9.82 -8.99
C GLY A 543 10.04 10.29 -9.45
N ASP A 544 8.98 9.85 -8.78
CA ASP A 544 7.63 10.30 -9.05
C ASP A 544 7.37 11.72 -8.54
N GLU A 545 6.42 12.36 -9.21
CA GLU A 545 5.68 13.54 -8.76
C GLU A 545 6.51 14.78 -8.40
N ALA A 546 7.72 14.92 -8.95
CA ALA A 546 8.58 16.09 -8.79
C ALA A 546 8.03 17.36 -9.51
N LYS A 547 6.92 17.90 -9.01
CA LYS A 547 6.15 19.03 -9.56
C LYS A 547 5.51 19.87 -8.46
N ASN A 548 5.08 21.09 -8.80
CA ASN A 548 4.19 21.89 -7.94
C ASN A 548 2.74 21.69 -8.42
N ILE A 549 1.87 21.12 -7.59
CA ILE A 549 0.48 20.84 -7.96
C ILE A 549 -0.34 22.10 -8.22
N LYS A 550 0.05 23.26 -7.67
CA LYS A 550 -0.63 24.53 -7.94
C LYS A 550 -0.44 25.01 -9.38
N LEU A 551 0.45 24.39 -10.14
CA LEU A 551 0.62 24.62 -11.58
C LEU A 551 -0.14 23.60 -12.45
N ASN A 552 -0.95 22.72 -11.84
CA ASN A 552 -1.75 21.73 -12.57
C ASN A 552 -2.87 22.38 -13.39
N ALA A 553 -3.38 21.61 -14.36
CA ALA A 553 -4.42 22.06 -15.28
C ALA A 553 -5.76 22.40 -14.59
N GLY A 554 -6.01 21.88 -13.39
CA GLY A 554 -7.24 22.12 -12.62
C GLY A 554 -7.32 23.50 -11.95
N PHE A 555 -6.24 24.27 -11.99
CA PHE A 555 -6.18 25.64 -11.50
C PHE A 555 -6.12 26.67 -12.63
N GLN A 556 -6.43 27.92 -12.30
CA GLN A 556 -6.21 29.10 -13.12
C GLN A 556 -5.79 30.31 -12.27
N ASP A 557 -5.14 31.29 -12.90
CA ASP A 557 -4.80 32.54 -12.22
C ASP A 557 -6.06 33.34 -11.88
N ILE A 558 -6.09 33.94 -10.68
CA ILE A 558 -7.20 34.76 -10.19
C ILE A 558 -7.47 35.98 -11.09
N ASN A 559 -6.49 36.44 -11.88
CA ASN A 559 -6.61 37.54 -12.83
C ASN A 559 -6.77 37.06 -14.28
N ALA A 560 -7.10 35.78 -14.51
CA ALA A 560 -7.38 35.26 -15.85
C ALA A 560 -8.45 36.12 -16.54
N SER A 561 -8.16 36.60 -17.75
CA SER A 561 -9.07 37.48 -18.50
C SER A 561 -10.36 36.79 -18.91
N GLU A 562 -10.31 35.47 -19.10
CA GLU A 562 -11.44 34.60 -19.42
C GLU A 562 -11.45 33.40 -18.46
N PRO A 563 -11.97 33.56 -17.23
CA PRO A 563 -11.95 32.50 -16.23
C PRO A 563 -12.85 31.33 -16.66
N VAL A 564 -12.36 30.11 -16.47
CA VAL A 564 -13.05 28.86 -16.79
C VAL A 564 -13.73 28.34 -15.53
N ALA A 565 -15.05 28.11 -15.59
CA ALA A 565 -15.89 27.78 -14.42
C ALA A 565 -15.46 26.52 -13.66
N TRP A 566 -14.88 25.54 -14.35
CA TRP A 566 -14.44 24.27 -13.75
C TRP A 566 -13.01 24.32 -13.19
N LYS A 567 -12.36 25.48 -13.12
CA LYS A 567 -11.01 25.63 -12.55
C LYS A 567 -11.02 26.43 -11.25
N GLY A 568 -10.17 26.05 -10.30
CA GLY A 568 -9.94 26.78 -9.06
C GLY A 568 -9.12 28.05 -9.29
N ASN A 569 -9.53 29.16 -8.70
CA ASN A 569 -8.82 30.44 -8.77
C ASN A 569 -7.73 30.51 -7.70
N ILE A 570 -6.47 30.69 -8.12
CA ILE A 570 -5.33 30.90 -7.22
C ILE A 570 -4.47 32.05 -7.73
N ASP A 571 -3.61 32.61 -6.88
CA ASP A 571 -2.62 33.60 -7.29
C ASP A 571 -1.37 32.89 -7.84
N MET A 572 -1.37 32.57 -9.14
CA MET A 572 -0.28 31.81 -9.77
C MET A 572 1.03 32.58 -9.80
N SER A 573 1.00 33.90 -9.60
CA SER A 573 2.23 34.73 -9.53
C SER A 573 3.10 34.42 -8.30
N LYS A 574 2.54 33.71 -7.32
CA LYS A 574 3.26 33.24 -6.13
C LYS A 574 3.82 31.83 -6.28
N GLU A 575 3.46 31.10 -7.33
CA GLU A 575 3.77 29.68 -7.46
C GLU A 575 4.99 29.45 -8.33
N ASP A 576 5.94 28.66 -7.83
CA ASP A 576 7.17 28.32 -8.52
C ASP A 576 7.15 26.87 -9.01
N LYS A 577 7.98 26.56 -10.01
CA LYS A 577 8.42 25.17 -10.22
C LYS A 577 9.40 24.77 -9.10
N PRO A 578 9.55 23.47 -8.78
CA PRO A 578 10.61 23.01 -7.90
C PRO A 578 11.98 23.59 -8.30
N PHE A 579 12.72 24.06 -7.31
CA PHE A 579 14.07 24.65 -7.44
C PHE A 579 14.18 25.97 -8.23
N ALA A 580 13.07 26.58 -8.66
CA ALA A 580 13.07 27.80 -9.47
C ALA A 580 13.85 28.96 -8.84
N GLN A 581 13.86 29.04 -7.51
CA GLN A 581 14.54 30.09 -6.74
C GLN A 581 15.87 29.63 -6.12
N SER A 582 16.34 28.40 -6.37
CA SER A 582 17.67 27.96 -5.96
C SER A 582 18.76 28.59 -6.85
N PRO A 583 19.68 29.40 -6.30
CA PRO A 583 20.78 29.96 -7.10
C PRO A 583 21.68 28.89 -7.72
N MET A 584 21.85 27.74 -7.06
CA MET A 584 22.63 26.62 -7.59
C MET A 584 21.99 26.02 -8.85
N CYS A 585 20.67 25.80 -8.82
CA CYS A 585 19.94 25.28 -9.98
C CYS A 585 19.82 26.31 -11.11
N GLN A 586 19.60 27.59 -10.79
CA GLN A 586 19.63 28.66 -11.78
C GLN A 586 20.97 28.72 -12.52
N LYS A 587 22.08 28.58 -11.80
CA LYS A 587 23.42 28.51 -12.39
C LYS A 587 23.56 27.30 -13.32
N MET A 588 23.15 26.12 -12.87
CA MET A 588 23.21 24.88 -13.65
C MET A 588 22.46 25.00 -14.99
N ILE A 589 21.25 25.60 -14.97
CA ILE A 589 20.46 25.85 -16.18
C ILE A 589 21.14 26.91 -17.08
N ALA A 590 21.66 27.99 -16.50
CA ALA A 590 22.37 29.03 -17.26
C ALA A 590 23.64 28.52 -17.95
N GLU A 591 24.29 27.50 -17.37
CA GLU A 591 25.45 26.81 -17.95
C GLU A 591 25.06 25.75 -19.01
N GLY A 592 23.76 25.49 -19.19
CA GLY A 592 23.24 24.54 -20.18
C GLY A 592 23.36 23.07 -19.77
N VAL A 593 23.56 22.79 -18.48
CA VAL A 593 23.64 21.41 -17.95
C VAL A 593 22.27 20.74 -17.94
N ALA A 594 21.21 21.49 -17.63
CA ALA A 594 19.82 21.08 -17.77
C ALA A 594 19.03 22.13 -18.57
N ALA A 595 18.03 21.69 -19.34
CA ALA A 595 17.30 22.58 -20.25
C ALA A 595 16.41 23.61 -19.52
N ASP A 596 15.71 23.16 -18.48
CA ASP A 596 14.89 23.99 -17.59
C ASP A 596 14.65 23.26 -16.26
N PHE A 597 13.94 23.89 -15.32
CA PHE A 597 13.64 23.31 -14.01
C PHE A 597 12.84 21.99 -14.08
N GLY A 598 12.02 21.79 -15.12
CA GLY A 598 11.27 20.54 -15.31
C GLY A 598 12.14 19.37 -15.74
N HIS A 599 13.34 19.63 -16.29
CA HIS A 599 14.30 18.59 -16.68
C HIS A 599 15.23 18.18 -15.54
N LEU A 600 15.27 18.93 -14.42
CA LEU A 600 16.14 18.63 -13.29
C LEU A 600 15.91 17.23 -12.68
N PRO A 601 14.67 16.71 -12.53
CA PRO A 601 14.46 15.35 -12.03
C PRO A 601 15.10 14.27 -12.91
N SER A 602 14.89 14.31 -14.22
CA SER A 602 15.49 13.34 -15.15
C SER A 602 17.01 13.48 -15.21
N TYR A 603 17.55 14.70 -15.18
CA TYR A 603 18.99 14.93 -15.04
C TYR A 603 19.55 14.30 -13.75
N PHE A 604 18.84 14.44 -12.64
CA PHE A 604 19.26 13.85 -11.37
C PHE A 604 19.24 12.33 -11.42
N ALA A 605 18.20 11.74 -12.01
CA ALA A 605 18.09 10.30 -12.22
C ALA A 605 19.28 9.76 -13.05
N GLU A 606 19.63 10.43 -14.15
CA GLU A 606 20.81 10.08 -14.97
C GLU A 606 22.10 10.11 -14.13
N ARG A 607 22.29 11.15 -13.31
CA ARG A 607 23.45 11.29 -12.41
C ARG A 607 23.50 10.23 -11.33
N VAL A 608 22.36 9.88 -10.73
CA VAL A 608 22.29 8.80 -9.73
C VAL A 608 22.54 7.44 -10.38
N SER A 609 22.09 7.22 -11.62
CA SER A 609 22.41 5.99 -12.35
C SER A 609 23.92 5.80 -12.54
N SER A 610 24.69 6.86 -12.75
CA SER A 610 26.15 6.80 -12.78
C SER A 610 26.74 6.36 -11.43
N VAL A 611 26.17 6.82 -10.31
CA VAL A 611 26.58 6.40 -8.96
C VAL A 611 26.24 4.92 -8.74
N VAL A 612 25.03 4.50 -9.09
CA VAL A 612 24.56 3.10 -9.03
C VAL A 612 25.49 2.19 -9.84
N ASN A 613 25.81 2.57 -11.07
CA ASN A 613 26.74 1.86 -11.94
C ASN A 613 28.17 1.82 -11.37
N ALA A 614 28.67 2.91 -10.77
CA ALA A 614 29.98 2.92 -10.10
C ALA A 614 30.04 1.96 -8.90
N HIS A 615 28.90 1.66 -8.29
CA HIS A 615 28.75 0.61 -7.29
C HIS A 615 28.57 -0.79 -7.91
N GLY A 616 28.64 -0.96 -9.23
CA GLY A 616 28.50 -2.25 -9.90
C GLY A 616 27.11 -2.88 -9.73
N ILE A 617 26.08 -2.05 -9.58
CA ILE A 617 24.68 -2.48 -9.56
C ILE A 617 24.17 -2.39 -11.01
N GLU A 618 23.67 -3.50 -11.54
CA GLU A 618 23.38 -3.65 -12.97
C GLU A 618 22.11 -2.93 -13.42
N ASN A 619 21.13 -2.77 -12.53
CA ASN A 619 19.80 -2.29 -12.90
C ASN A 619 19.44 -1.01 -12.15
N PHE A 620 18.99 0.01 -12.89
CA PHE A 620 18.38 1.22 -12.36
C PHE A 620 16.86 1.17 -12.59
N GLN A 621 16.07 1.45 -11.56
CA GLN A 621 14.60 1.43 -11.66
C GLN A 621 14.02 2.73 -11.10
N ALA A 622 12.91 3.20 -11.67
CA ALA A 622 12.22 4.42 -11.23
C ALA A 622 10.73 4.36 -11.59
N TRP A 623 9.92 5.20 -10.97
CA TRP A 623 8.60 5.56 -11.50
C TRP A 623 8.77 6.34 -12.81
N GLN A 624 7.95 6.07 -13.82
CA GLN A 624 8.24 6.51 -15.19
C GLN A 624 8.38 8.04 -15.32
N ASP A 625 7.63 8.81 -14.56
CA ASP A 625 7.59 10.26 -14.69
C ASP A 625 8.88 10.96 -14.26
N GLY A 626 9.72 10.32 -13.44
CA GLY A 626 11.07 10.78 -13.12
C GLY A 626 12.01 10.76 -14.31
N LEU A 627 11.78 9.87 -15.28
CA LEU A 627 12.64 9.66 -16.45
C LEU A 627 12.08 10.27 -17.74
N LYS A 628 10.91 10.92 -17.69
CA LYS A 628 10.15 11.32 -18.89
C LYS A 628 10.86 12.30 -19.82
N TYR A 629 11.84 13.05 -19.31
CA TYR A 629 12.64 13.98 -20.10
C TYR A 629 13.99 13.41 -20.55
N SER A 630 14.37 12.22 -20.07
CA SER A 630 15.51 11.49 -20.61
C SER A 630 15.18 11.00 -22.02
N LYS A 631 16.22 10.94 -22.87
CA LYS A 631 16.07 10.62 -24.29
C LYS A 631 15.43 9.25 -24.51
N ASP A 632 16.01 8.24 -23.89
CA ASP A 632 15.66 6.81 -23.93
C ASP A 632 16.52 6.08 -22.86
N ALA A 633 16.41 4.75 -22.75
CA ALA A 633 17.17 4.00 -21.76
C ALA A 633 18.71 4.12 -21.90
N SER A 634 19.23 4.56 -23.06
CA SER A 634 20.68 4.76 -23.25
C SER A 634 21.24 6.02 -22.58
N ALA A 635 20.38 6.84 -21.97
CA ALA A 635 20.79 7.99 -21.16
C ALA A 635 21.38 7.58 -19.79
N PHE A 636 21.13 6.35 -19.35
CA PHE A 636 21.55 5.84 -18.04
C PHE A 636 22.80 4.95 -18.19
N GLU A 637 23.66 4.95 -17.18
CA GLU A 637 24.94 4.23 -17.24
C GLU A 637 24.85 2.75 -16.81
N THR A 638 23.76 2.35 -16.17
CA THR A 638 23.50 0.96 -15.79
C THR A 638 23.20 0.10 -17.02
N GLU A 639 23.37 -1.22 -16.90
CA GLU A 639 23.13 -2.14 -18.02
C GLU A 639 21.68 -2.12 -18.47
N ASN A 640 20.75 -2.13 -17.50
CA ASN A 640 19.32 -2.05 -17.76
C ASN A 640 18.71 -0.86 -17.03
N THR A 641 17.70 -0.25 -17.67
CA THR A 641 16.86 0.79 -17.05
C THR A 641 15.41 0.35 -17.08
N ARG A 642 14.83 0.24 -15.90
CA ARG A 642 13.48 -0.25 -15.65
C ARG A 642 12.56 0.89 -15.26
N VAL A 643 11.29 0.78 -15.63
CA VAL A 643 10.25 1.73 -15.20
C VAL A 643 9.07 1.02 -14.58
N ASN A 644 8.69 1.40 -13.37
CA ASN A 644 7.35 1.13 -12.86
C ASN A 644 6.39 2.03 -13.61
N PHE A 645 5.60 1.46 -14.53
CA PHE A 645 4.65 2.20 -15.34
C PHE A 645 3.29 2.31 -14.61
N TRP A 646 2.98 3.51 -14.12
CA TRP A 646 1.82 3.75 -13.26
C TRP A 646 0.72 4.63 -13.88
N ASP A 647 0.72 4.87 -15.20
CA ASP A 647 -0.40 5.59 -15.81
C ASP A 647 -1.69 4.75 -15.76
N VAL A 648 -2.82 5.42 -15.61
CA VAL A 648 -4.17 4.82 -15.60
C VAL A 648 -4.63 4.52 -17.03
N LEU A 649 -5.25 3.35 -17.27
CA LEU A 649 -5.60 2.92 -18.62
C LEU A 649 -6.60 3.86 -19.29
N TYR A 650 -7.68 4.23 -18.59
CA TYR A 650 -8.72 5.10 -19.15
C TYR A 650 -8.28 6.57 -19.35
N TRP A 651 -7.06 6.92 -18.93
CA TRP A 651 -6.39 8.19 -19.23
C TRP A 651 -5.31 8.07 -20.31
N GLY A 652 -5.28 6.97 -21.07
CA GLY A 652 -4.35 6.73 -22.16
C GLY A 652 -3.12 5.90 -21.77
N GLY A 653 -3.06 5.41 -20.53
CA GLY A 653 -2.00 4.51 -20.07
C GLY A 653 -1.94 3.19 -20.85
N ASP A 654 -3.06 2.79 -21.46
CA ASP A 654 -3.14 1.63 -22.35
C ASP A 654 -2.37 1.81 -23.65
N ALA A 655 -2.04 3.05 -24.04
CA ALA A 655 -1.22 3.37 -25.19
C ALA A 655 0.20 3.82 -24.79
N SER A 656 0.33 4.68 -23.78
CA SER A 656 1.62 5.30 -23.42
C SER A 656 2.65 4.29 -22.86
N ALA A 657 2.22 3.15 -22.30
CA ALA A 657 3.13 2.10 -21.82
C ALA A 657 4.07 1.60 -22.93
N TYR A 658 3.55 1.49 -24.14
CA TYR A 658 4.30 0.97 -25.29
C TYR A 658 5.34 1.98 -25.80
N ASP A 659 5.15 3.28 -25.57
CA ASP A 659 6.18 4.29 -25.85
C ASP A 659 7.42 4.07 -24.96
N TRP A 660 7.24 3.69 -23.70
CA TRP A 660 8.35 3.35 -22.79
C TRP A 660 9.11 2.11 -23.28
N ALA A 661 8.40 1.05 -23.63
CA ALA A 661 9.02 -0.14 -24.21
C ALA A 661 9.77 0.20 -25.52
N SER A 662 9.21 1.04 -26.40
CA SER A 662 9.87 1.44 -27.65
C SER A 662 11.16 2.26 -27.45
N LYS A 663 11.33 2.89 -26.28
CA LYS A 663 12.52 3.64 -25.87
C LYS A 663 13.56 2.75 -25.17
N GLY A 664 13.37 1.44 -25.16
CA GLY A 664 14.30 0.46 -24.60
C GLY A 664 14.26 0.34 -23.08
N TYR A 665 13.23 0.88 -22.43
CA TYR A 665 13.03 0.65 -20.99
C TYR A 665 12.37 -0.71 -20.75
N ASP A 666 12.84 -1.40 -19.72
CA ASP A 666 12.18 -2.58 -19.16
C ASP A 666 10.92 -2.14 -18.40
N VAL A 667 9.75 -2.31 -19.00
CA VAL A 667 8.49 -1.85 -18.41
C VAL A 667 7.99 -2.86 -17.38
N ILE A 668 7.85 -2.41 -16.13
CA ILE A 668 7.14 -3.09 -15.06
C ILE A 668 5.72 -2.52 -14.98
N VAL A 669 4.75 -3.29 -15.46
CA VAL A 669 3.34 -2.90 -15.45
C VAL A 669 2.89 -2.69 -14.01
N SER A 670 2.45 -1.48 -13.69
CA SER A 670 2.13 -1.03 -12.32
C SER A 670 0.84 -0.20 -12.28
N ASN A 671 -0.13 -0.47 -13.17
CA ASN A 671 -1.30 0.40 -13.35
C ASN A 671 -2.20 0.48 -12.09
N PRO A 672 -2.48 1.69 -11.56
CA PRO A 672 -3.18 1.89 -10.29
C PRO A 672 -4.68 1.57 -10.34
N ASP A 673 -5.27 1.52 -11.52
CA ASP A 673 -6.63 1.06 -11.72
C ASP A 673 -6.79 -0.48 -11.60
N TYR A 674 -5.70 -1.25 -11.46
CA TYR A 674 -5.73 -2.72 -11.30
C TYR A 674 -4.86 -3.29 -10.19
N VAL A 675 -3.66 -2.76 -9.99
CA VAL A 675 -2.65 -3.41 -9.14
C VAL A 675 -2.21 -2.58 -7.94
N TYR A 676 -2.91 -1.49 -7.65
CA TYR A 676 -2.74 -0.75 -6.40
C TYR A 676 -3.62 -1.38 -5.30
N LEU A 677 -2.94 -1.96 -4.32
CA LEU A 677 -3.45 -2.65 -3.14
C LEU A 677 -3.85 -1.68 -2.03
N ASP A 678 -3.66 -0.38 -2.18
CA ASP A 678 -4.18 0.67 -1.30
C ASP A 678 -5.60 1.11 -1.70
N MET A 679 -6.11 0.64 -2.85
CA MET A 679 -7.47 0.92 -3.32
C MET A 679 -8.51 0.03 -2.62
N PRO A 680 -9.77 0.49 -2.38
CA PRO A 680 -10.84 -0.33 -1.82
C PRO A 680 -11.06 -1.64 -2.57
N TYR A 681 -11.50 -2.69 -1.87
CA TYR A 681 -11.93 -3.92 -2.54
C TYR A 681 -13.27 -3.77 -3.27
N GLU A 682 -14.17 -2.93 -2.75
CA GLU A 682 -15.50 -2.70 -3.31
C GLU A 682 -15.96 -1.28 -3.01
N VAL A 683 -16.96 -0.81 -3.77
CA VAL A 683 -17.55 0.52 -3.58
C VAL A 683 -18.51 0.47 -2.39
N ASP A 684 -17.96 0.49 -1.19
CA ASP A 684 -18.68 0.57 0.08
C ASP A 684 -17.93 1.61 0.94
N PRO A 685 -18.57 2.70 1.39
CA PRO A 685 -17.88 3.74 2.17
C PRO A 685 -17.16 3.22 3.42
N LYS A 686 -17.55 2.04 3.93
CA LYS A 686 -16.90 1.37 5.07
C LYS A 686 -15.64 0.60 4.69
N GLU A 687 -15.29 0.48 3.41
CA GLU A 687 -14.01 -0.07 2.98
C GLU A 687 -12.86 0.90 3.23
N ARG A 688 -11.67 0.33 3.40
CA ARG A 688 -10.43 1.09 3.55
C ARG A 688 -9.79 1.35 2.20
N GLY A 689 -9.21 2.52 2.04
CA GLY A 689 -8.27 2.79 0.95
C GLY A 689 -8.41 4.17 0.31
N TYR A 690 -7.37 4.57 -0.40
CA TYR A 690 -7.45 5.68 -1.36
C TYR A 690 -8.15 5.24 -2.65
N TYR A 691 -8.60 6.17 -3.49
CA TYR A 691 -9.44 5.81 -4.64
C TYR A 691 -9.29 6.77 -5.82
N TRP A 692 -8.11 7.38 -5.96
CA TRP A 692 -7.86 8.41 -6.97
C TRP A 692 -7.92 7.86 -8.41
N ALA A 693 -7.43 6.64 -8.61
CA ALA A 693 -7.33 5.96 -9.92
C ALA A 693 -8.54 5.06 -10.21
N THR A 694 -9.17 4.48 -9.20
CA THR A 694 -10.33 3.62 -9.38
C THR A 694 -11.11 3.49 -8.08
N ARG A 695 -12.42 3.24 -8.16
CA ARG A 695 -13.26 3.17 -6.96
C ARG A 695 -13.14 1.86 -6.20
N ALA A 696 -12.76 0.79 -6.91
CA ALA A 696 -12.56 -0.52 -6.32
C ALA A 696 -11.72 -1.45 -7.21
N THR A 697 -10.93 -2.29 -6.54
CA THR A 697 -10.14 -3.36 -7.13
C THR A 697 -10.24 -4.60 -6.24
N ASP A 698 -11.24 -5.43 -6.48
CA ASP A 698 -11.32 -6.74 -5.83
C ASP A 698 -10.38 -7.76 -6.51
N THR A 699 -10.31 -8.94 -5.91
CA THR A 699 -9.54 -10.08 -6.45
C THR A 699 -9.97 -10.46 -7.86
N ARG A 700 -11.26 -10.31 -8.21
CA ARG A 700 -11.77 -10.63 -9.57
C ARG A 700 -11.27 -9.66 -10.62
N LYS A 701 -11.31 -8.35 -10.33
CA LYS A 701 -10.80 -7.31 -11.23
C LYS A 701 -9.30 -7.47 -11.45
N MET A 702 -8.54 -7.71 -10.38
CA MET A 702 -7.10 -7.93 -10.45
C MET A 702 -6.76 -9.21 -11.24
N PHE A 703 -7.53 -10.29 -11.06
CA PHE A 703 -7.38 -11.53 -11.83
C PHE A 703 -7.67 -11.32 -13.33
N GLY A 704 -8.67 -10.50 -13.66
CA GLY A 704 -9.09 -10.23 -15.03
C GLY A 704 -8.22 -9.23 -15.80
N PHE A 705 -7.17 -8.70 -15.16
CA PHE A 705 -6.22 -7.79 -15.78
C PHE A 705 -5.34 -8.52 -16.80
N ALA A 706 -5.17 -7.93 -17.98
CA ALA A 706 -4.27 -8.43 -19.00
C ALA A 706 -3.08 -7.49 -19.19
N PRO A 707 -1.94 -7.78 -18.55
CA PRO A 707 -0.81 -6.85 -18.50
C PRO A 707 -0.08 -6.70 -19.84
N GLU A 708 -0.03 -7.72 -20.70
CA GLU A 708 0.68 -7.62 -22.00
C GLU A 708 -0.16 -6.97 -23.12
N ASN A 709 -1.47 -6.85 -22.93
CA ASN A 709 -2.38 -6.22 -23.89
C ASN A 709 -3.28 -5.22 -23.18
N LEU A 710 -2.69 -4.12 -22.72
CA LEU A 710 -3.39 -3.11 -21.92
C LEU A 710 -4.70 -2.61 -22.56
N PRO A 711 -4.80 -2.38 -23.88
CA PRO A 711 -6.05 -1.95 -24.52
C PRO A 711 -7.22 -2.90 -24.31
N GLN A 712 -6.99 -4.22 -24.23
CA GLN A 712 -8.08 -5.20 -24.14
C GLN A 712 -8.92 -5.03 -22.88
N ASN A 713 -8.34 -4.45 -21.82
CA ASN A 713 -9.03 -4.28 -20.55
C ASN A 713 -10.24 -3.34 -20.65
N ALA A 714 -10.33 -2.51 -21.71
CA ALA A 714 -11.51 -1.70 -22.01
C ALA A 714 -12.78 -2.55 -22.32
N GLU A 715 -12.64 -3.82 -22.70
CA GLU A 715 -13.76 -4.75 -22.89
C GLU A 715 -14.26 -5.41 -21.59
N THR A 716 -13.41 -5.46 -20.57
CA THR A 716 -13.60 -6.30 -19.37
C THR A 716 -13.67 -5.50 -18.07
N SER A 717 -13.59 -4.17 -18.15
CA SER A 717 -13.56 -3.29 -16.98
C SER A 717 -14.23 -1.94 -17.27
N VAL A 718 -14.29 -1.12 -16.22
CA VAL A 718 -14.84 0.24 -16.25
C VAL A 718 -13.85 1.21 -15.62
N ASP A 719 -13.99 2.49 -15.95
CA ASP A 719 -13.20 3.59 -15.37
C ASP A 719 -13.55 3.85 -13.89
N ARG A 720 -12.89 4.85 -13.29
CA ARG A 720 -13.10 5.21 -11.87
C ARG A 720 -14.52 5.65 -11.50
N ASP A 721 -15.35 6.00 -12.48
CA ASP A 721 -16.73 6.45 -12.32
C ASP A 721 -17.73 5.39 -12.80
N GLY A 722 -17.27 4.17 -13.10
CA GLY A 722 -18.10 3.05 -13.53
C GLY A 722 -18.52 3.11 -15.01
N ASN A 723 -17.86 3.93 -15.84
CA ASN A 723 -18.15 4.02 -17.26
C ASN A 723 -17.27 3.09 -18.10
N GLY A 724 -17.76 2.68 -19.26
CA GLY A 724 -16.91 2.10 -20.29
C GLY A 724 -15.93 3.14 -20.85
N PHE A 725 -14.71 2.71 -21.17
CA PHE A 725 -13.70 3.51 -21.87
C PHE A 725 -13.30 2.83 -23.17
N ASN A 726 -12.52 3.54 -24.00
CA ASN A 726 -11.95 2.98 -25.22
C ASN A 726 -10.47 2.72 -25.01
N GLY A 727 -10.01 1.51 -25.32
CA GLY A 727 -8.60 1.16 -25.31
C GLY A 727 -8.10 0.95 -26.74
N LYS A 728 -6.93 1.48 -27.09
CA LYS A 728 -6.31 1.29 -28.41
C LYS A 728 -4.81 1.55 -28.39
N GLY A 729 -4.03 0.51 -28.64
CA GLY A 729 -2.59 0.62 -28.85
C GLY A 729 -2.22 1.34 -30.15
N THR A 730 -1.23 2.23 -30.10
CA THR A 730 -0.78 3.04 -31.25
C THR A 730 0.69 2.86 -31.63
N VAL A 731 1.44 2.15 -30.79
CA VAL A 731 2.90 2.06 -30.87
C VAL A 731 3.28 0.61 -31.13
N ASP A 732 4.02 0.38 -32.21
CA ASP A 732 4.65 -0.91 -32.44
C ASP A 732 5.89 -1.02 -31.55
N HIS A 733 6.11 -2.19 -30.96
CA HIS A 733 7.25 -2.43 -30.07
C HIS A 733 7.85 -3.80 -30.38
N ASN A 734 9.18 -3.90 -30.21
CA ASN A 734 9.94 -5.12 -30.47
C ASN A 734 10.25 -5.93 -29.20
N GLN A 735 9.86 -5.43 -28.02
CA GLN A 735 10.08 -6.07 -26.72
C GLN A 735 8.79 -6.13 -25.91
N GLY A 736 8.47 -7.27 -25.31
CA GLY A 736 7.36 -7.37 -24.35
C GLY A 736 7.62 -6.56 -23.09
N PHE A 737 6.64 -6.49 -22.20
CA PHE A 737 6.85 -5.92 -20.87
C PHE A 737 7.68 -6.90 -20.01
N TYR A 738 8.54 -6.35 -19.15
CA TYR A 738 9.48 -7.14 -18.35
C TYR A 738 8.80 -7.79 -17.14
N GLY A 739 7.72 -7.19 -16.64
CA GLY A 739 6.89 -7.85 -15.64
C GLY A 739 5.72 -7.06 -15.09
N LEU A 740 5.21 -7.52 -13.96
CA LEU A 740 4.04 -7.00 -13.25
C LEU A 740 4.39 -6.76 -11.79
N SER A 741 3.93 -5.65 -11.22
CA SER A 741 4.06 -5.33 -9.80
C SER A 741 2.72 -4.92 -9.20
N ALA A 742 2.43 -5.41 -7.99
CA ALA A 742 1.31 -4.94 -7.17
C ALA A 742 1.79 -4.06 -6.01
N GLN A 743 1.19 -2.88 -5.84
CA GLN A 743 1.70 -1.80 -4.99
C GLN A 743 0.84 -1.66 -3.75
N LEU A 744 1.41 -1.75 -2.56
CA LEU A 744 0.72 -1.28 -1.37
C LEU A 744 1.35 0.02 -0.91
N TRP A 745 0.65 1.12 -1.15
CA TRP A 745 0.85 2.39 -0.47
C TRP A 745 0.16 2.41 0.90
N SER A 746 0.67 3.21 1.85
CA SER A 746 0.33 3.03 3.26
C SER A 746 -0.29 4.23 3.96
N GLU A 747 -0.84 5.22 3.25
CA GLU A 747 -1.41 6.44 3.83
C GLU A 747 -2.53 6.14 4.85
N THR A 748 -3.48 5.30 4.46
CA THR A 748 -4.61 4.88 5.31
C THR A 748 -4.40 3.49 5.91
N VAL A 749 -3.25 2.87 5.72
CA VAL A 749 -2.92 1.52 6.20
C VAL A 749 -1.97 1.67 7.38
N ARG A 750 -2.52 1.88 8.58
CA ARG A 750 -1.76 2.31 9.77
C ARG A 750 -1.27 1.16 10.65
N THR A 751 -1.63 -0.09 10.37
CA THR A 751 -1.24 -1.23 11.22
C THR A 751 -0.94 -2.45 10.37
N ASP A 752 -0.15 -3.39 10.88
CA ASP A 752 0.15 -4.66 10.21
C ASP A 752 -1.13 -5.45 9.86
N ALA A 753 -2.18 -5.38 10.68
CA ALA A 753 -3.45 -6.05 10.39
C ALA A 753 -4.19 -5.41 9.20
N GLN A 754 -4.15 -4.07 9.09
CA GLN A 754 -4.69 -3.35 7.94
C GLN A 754 -3.86 -3.63 6.68
N TYR A 755 -2.53 -3.72 6.82
CA TYR A 755 -1.60 -4.13 5.77
C TYR A 755 -2.01 -5.49 5.19
N GLU A 756 -2.14 -6.51 6.04
CA GLU A 756 -2.53 -7.85 5.62
C GLU A 756 -3.94 -7.91 5.01
N TYR A 757 -4.88 -7.10 5.53
CA TYR A 757 -6.23 -6.96 4.96
C TYR A 757 -6.20 -6.41 3.52
N MET A 758 -5.39 -5.38 3.28
CA MET A 758 -5.32 -4.69 1.99
C MET A 758 -4.57 -5.51 0.93
N VAL A 759 -3.55 -6.27 1.34
CA VAL A 759 -2.74 -7.12 0.45
C VAL A 759 -3.46 -8.43 0.12
N PHE A 760 -4.01 -9.11 1.13
CA PHE A 760 -4.56 -10.46 0.97
C PHE A 760 -6.09 -10.46 1.02
N PRO A 761 -6.76 -11.20 0.11
CA PRO A 761 -6.21 -12.23 -0.77
C PRO A 761 -5.81 -11.75 -2.18
N ARG A 762 -6.07 -10.49 -2.56
CA ARG A 762 -5.99 -10.08 -3.98
C ARG A 762 -4.58 -10.12 -4.59
N VAL A 763 -3.51 -9.96 -3.80
CA VAL A 763 -2.13 -10.14 -4.30
C VAL A 763 -1.89 -11.53 -4.92
N ILE A 764 -2.67 -12.54 -4.54
CA ILE A 764 -2.60 -13.88 -5.14
C ILE A 764 -3.13 -13.89 -6.57
N ALA A 765 -4.09 -13.02 -6.90
CA ALA A 765 -4.53 -12.80 -8.28
C ALA A 765 -3.45 -12.08 -9.11
N ALA A 766 -2.73 -11.12 -8.52
CA ALA A 766 -1.55 -10.53 -9.17
C ALA A 766 -0.45 -11.58 -9.39
N ALA A 767 -0.20 -12.46 -8.43
CA ALA A 767 0.73 -13.58 -8.58
C ALA A 767 0.34 -14.52 -9.72
N GLU A 768 -0.95 -14.83 -9.82
CA GLU A 768 -1.55 -15.59 -10.92
C GLU A 768 -1.19 -14.95 -12.26
N ARG A 769 -1.46 -13.64 -12.39
CA ARG A 769 -1.34 -12.90 -13.65
C ARG A 769 0.10 -12.55 -14.01
N ALA A 770 0.98 -12.48 -13.01
CA ALA A 770 2.42 -12.33 -13.19
C ALA A 770 3.11 -13.64 -13.60
N TRP A 771 2.53 -14.81 -13.30
CA TRP A 771 3.09 -16.12 -13.66
C TRP A 771 2.47 -16.69 -14.94
N HIS A 772 1.14 -16.69 -15.03
CA HIS A 772 0.38 -17.38 -16.07
C HIS A 772 -0.28 -16.39 -17.05
N LYS A 773 -0.07 -16.62 -18.35
CA LYS A 773 -0.83 -16.00 -19.44
C LYS A 773 -2.01 -16.89 -19.78
N ALA A 774 -3.22 -16.42 -19.46
CA ALA A 774 -4.43 -17.19 -19.70
C ALA A 774 -4.88 -17.14 -21.17
N ASP A 775 -5.64 -18.13 -21.62
CA ASP A 775 -6.12 -18.25 -23.01
C ASP A 775 -7.03 -17.09 -23.48
N TRP A 776 -7.63 -16.35 -22.53
CA TRP A 776 -8.45 -15.17 -22.81
C TRP A 776 -7.62 -13.88 -22.95
N GLU A 777 -6.32 -13.90 -22.62
CA GLU A 777 -5.38 -12.81 -22.86
C GLU A 777 -4.94 -12.81 -24.33
N LEU A 778 -5.48 -11.87 -25.11
CA LEU A 778 -5.18 -11.75 -26.53
C LEU A 778 -3.79 -11.14 -26.73
N ASP A 779 -3.12 -11.53 -27.80
CA ASP A 779 -1.90 -10.84 -28.22
C ASP A 779 -2.20 -9.38 -28.60
N TYR A 780 -1.27 -8.50 -28.23
CA TYR A 780 -1.31 -7.09 -28.59
C TYR A 780 -1.30 -6.88 -30.11
N GLN A 781 -2.12 -5.96 -30.59
CA GLN A 781 -2.21 -5.60 -32.01
C GLN A 781 -2.38 -4.09 -32.18
N VAL A 782 -1.40 -3.45 -32.82
CA VAL A 782 -1.46 -2.02 -33.12
C VAL A 782 -2.73 -1.68 -33.90
N GLY A 783 -3.45 -0.68 -33.42
CA GLY A 783 -4.67 -0.19 -34.07
C GLY A 783 -5.95 -0.96 -33.75
N LYS A 784 -5.87 -2.10 -33.04
CA LYS A 784 -7.05 -2.81 -32.54
C LYS A 784 -7.66 -2.04 -31.37
N ALA A 785 -8.94 -1.69 -31.48
CA ALA A 785 -9.66 -0.92 -30.49
C ALA A 785 -10.64 -1.82 -29.71
N PHE A 786 -10.74 -1.57 -28.41
CA PHE A 786 -11.59 -2.30 -27.48
C PHE A 786 -12.47 -1.31 -26.71
N ASN A 787 -13.70 -1.72 -26.38
CA ASN A 787 -14.59 -1.05 -25.43
C ASN A 787 -15.67 -2.03 -24.96
N LEU A 788 -16.60 -1.61 -24.10
CA LEU A 788 -17.63 -2.50 -23.58
C LEU A 788 -18.55 -3.13 -24.65
N ASP A 789 -18.68 -2.50 -25.82
CA ASP A 789 -19.53 -2.98 -26.92
C ASP A 789 -18.80 -3.96 -27.85
N THR A 790 -17.47 -4.08 -27.74
CA THR A 790 -16.70 -5.07 -28.50
C THR A 790 -16.72 -6.45 -27.81
N ASN A 791 -16.43 -7.49 -28.59
CA ASN A 791 -16.54 -8.88 -28.17
C ASN A 791 -15.36 -9.72 -28.69
N PHE A 792 -14.14 -9.19 -28.55
CA PHE A 792 -12.92 -9.87 -28.96
C PHE A 792 -12.39 -10.79 -27.86
N VAL A 793 -12.54 -10.41 -26.59
CA VAL A 793 -12.13 -11.19 -25.43
C VAL A 793 -13.14 -12.31 -25.20
N ASN A 794 -12.66 -13.53 -24.98
CA ASN A 794 -13.52 -14.66 -24.63
C ASN A 794 -13.94 -14.57 -23.15
N LYS A 795 -15.00 -13.79 -22.89
CA LYS A 795 -15.53 -13.52 -21.55
C LYS A 795 -16.03 -14.79 -20.83
N ASP A 796 -16.51 -15.78 -21.58
CA ASP A 796 -16.92 -17.08 -21.00
C ASP A 796 -15.71 -17.88 -20.50
N ALA A 797 -14.61 -17.92 -21.27
CA ALA A 797 -13.36 -18.55 -20.82
C ALA A 797 -12.76 -17.81 -19.61
N GLN A 798 -12.79 -16.48 -19.63
CA GLN A 798 -12.36 -15.67 -18.48
C GLN A 798 -13.19 -15.96 -17.22
N LEU A 799 -14.52 -16.08 -17.35
CA LEU A 799 -15.40 -16.42 -16.23
C LEU A 799 -15.16 -17.83 -15.70
N GLN A 800 -14.95 -18.82 -16.58
CA GLN A 800 -14.64 -20.20 -16.17
C GLN A 800 -13.31 -20.27 -15.40
N ASP A 801 -12.31 -19.56 -15.88
CA ASP A 801 -11.00 -19.46 -15.25
C ASP A 801 -11.07 -18.77 -13.88
N TRP A 802 -11.77 -17.63 -13.80
CA TRP A 802 -12.08 -16.97 -12.53
C TRP A 802 -12.84 -17.89 -11.57
N THR A 803 -13.85 -18.63 -12.06
CA THR A 803 -14.65 -19.53 -11.23
C THR A 803 -13.78 -20.62 -10.62
N ARG A 804 -12.89 -21.23 -11.40
CA ARG A 804 -11.90 -22.19 -10.91
C ARG A 804 -11.00 -21.56 -9.84
N PHE A 805 -10.41 -20.40 -10.13
CA PHE A 805 -9.52 -19.69 -9.20
C PHE A 805 -10.22 -19.35 -7.87
N ALA A 806 -11.42 -18.77 -7.93
CA ALA A 806 -12.19 -18.38 -6.75
C ALA A 806 -12.56 -19.57 -5.85
N ASN A 807 -12.87 -20.72 -6.45
CA ASN A 807 -13.13 -21.96 -5.70
C ASN A 807 -11.87 -22.51 -5.04
N VAL A 808 -10.72 -22.52 -5.73
CA VAL A 808 -9.43 -22.94 -5.12
C VAL A 808 -9.05 -22.01 -3.96
N MET A 809 -9.28 -20.71 -4.12
CA MET A 809 -9.07 -19.73 -3.06
C MET A 809 -9.92 -20.00 -1.83
N GLY A 810 -11.25 -20.12 -2.00
CA GLY A 810 -12.20 -20.29 -0.89
C GLY A 810 -12.17 -21.68 -0.25
N GLN A 811 -11.89 -22.73 -1.02
CA GLN A 811 -11.88 -24.12 -0.54
C GLN A 811 -10.51 -24.56 0.00
N ARG A 812 -9.40 -23.92 -0.40
CA ARG A 812 -8.04 -24.39 -0.04
C ARG A 812 -7.07 -23.30 0.39
N GLU A 813 -6.82 -22.28 -0.43
CA GLU A 813 -5.69 -21.36 -0.17
C GLU A 813 -5.94 -20.42 1.03
N MET A 814 -7.18 -20.00 1.27
CA MET A 814 -7.50 -19.16 2.44
C MET A 814 -7.24 -19.87 3.78
N ALA A 815 -7.42 -21.19 3.86
CA ALA A 815 -7.06 -21.96 5.06
C ALA A 815 -5.54 -21.96 5.31
N LYS A 816 -4.73 -21.89 4.24
CA LYS A 816 -3.27 -21.77 4.34
C LYS A 816 -2.86 -20.37 4.82
N LEU A 817 -3.57 -19.33 4.38
CA LEU A 817 -3.38 -17.97 4.90
C LEU A 817 -3.71 -17.90 6.40
N ASP A 818 -4.80 -18.53 6.84
CA ASP A 818 -5.13 -18.64 8.27
C ASP A 818 -4.03 -19.40 9.05
N ALA A 819 -3.49 -20.49 8.48
CA ALA A 819 -2.37 -21.22 9.09
C ALA A 819 -1.12 -20.35 9.25
N ALA A 820 -0.83 -19.50 8.26
CA ALA A 820 0.27 -18.54 8.28
C ALA A 820 0.02 -17.30 9.17
N GLY A 821 -1.16 -17.19 9.80
CA GLY A 821 -1.52 -16.07 10.65
C GLY A 821 -1.84 -14.77 9.91
N ILE A 822 -2.05 -14.82 8.58
CA ILE A 822 -2.32 -13.66 7.75
C ILE A 822 -3.73 -13.13 8.01
N GLN A 823 -3.84 -11.86 8.41
CA GLN A 823 -5.09 -11.15 8.65
C GLN A 823 -5.77 -10.68 7.35
N TYR A 824 -5.94 -11.59 6.39
CA TYR A 824 -6.56 -11.29 5.09
C TYR A 824 -8.00 -10.77 5.22
N ARG A 825 -8.46 -10.02 4.21
CA ARG A 825 -9.86 -9.58 4.09
C ARG A 825 -10.79 -10.76 3.84
N ILE A 826 -11.69 -11.03 4.78
CA ILE A 826 -12.82 -11.95 4.57
C ILE A 826 -13.89 -11.23 3.72
N PRO A 827 -14.24 -11.73 2.52
CA PRO A 827 -15.23 -11.08 1.68
C PRO A 827 -16.60 -10.97 2.37
N VAL A 828 -17.26 -9.82 2.21
CA VAL A 828 -18.64 -9.65 2.67
C VAL A 828 -19.58 -10.48 1.77
N PRO A 829 -20.49 -11.29 2.34
CA PRO A 829 -21.39 -12.11 1.52
C PRO A 829 -22.42 -11.26 0.78
N GLY A 830 -22.83 -11.76 -0.38
CA GLY A 830 -24.04 -11.31 -1.06
C GLY A 830 -25.25 -12.02 -0.48
N ALA A 831 -26.37 -11.33 -0.34
CA ALA A 831 -27.62 -11.93 0.07
C ALA A 831 -28.85 -11.24 -0.53
N LYS A 832 -29.96 -11.97 -0.66
CA LYS A 832 -31.27 -11.44 -1.04
C LYS A 832 -32.40 -12.26 -0.41
N LEU A 833 -33.57 -11.63 -0.21
CA LEU A 833 -34.82 -12.34 0.06
C LEU A 833 -35.56 -12.57 -1.26
N ASP A 834 -35.86 -13.83 -1.57
CA ASP A 834 -36.64 -14.23 -2.74
C ASP A 834 -37.69 -15.26 -2.32
N ALA A 835 -38.96 -15.00 -2.68
CA ALA A 835 -40.11 -15.82 -2.28
C ALA A 835 -40.14 -16.21 -0.78
N GLY A 836 -39.77 -15.28 0.12
CA GLY A 836 -39.73 -15.51 1.57
C GLY A 836 -38.55 -16.37 2.05
N LYS A 837 -37.54 -16.59 1.22
CA LYS A 837 -36.31 -17.31 1.57
C LYS A 837 -35.08 -16.41 1.44
N LEU A 838 -34.16 -16.54 2.37
CA LEU A 838 -32.83 -15.95 2.31
C LEU A 838 -31.94 -16.79 1.39
N HIS A 839 -31.42 -16.14 0.36
CA HIS A 839 -30.38 -16.66 -0.51
C HIS A 839 -29.08 -15.92 -0.19
N MET A 840 -27.98 -16.64 -0.04
CA MET A 840 -26.65 -16.07 0.18
C MET A 840 -25.65 -16.68 -0.80
N ASN A 841 -24.66 -15.88 -1.19
CA ASN A 841 -23.49 -16.32 -1.95
C ASN A 841 -22.25 -15.51 -1.51
N ILE A 842 -21.10 -15.85 -2.06
CA ILE A 842 -19.84 -15.17 -1.76
C ILE A 842 -18.88 -15.25 -2.95
N SER A 843 -17.97 -14.28 -3.07
CA SER A 843 -17.01 -14.20 -4.17
C SER A 843 -15.96 -15.30 -4.17
N MET A 844 -15.77 -15.98 -3.03
CA MET A 844 -14.84 -17.10 -2.84
C MET A 844 -15.61 -18.32 -2.31
N PRO A 845 -16.27 -19.12 -3.18
CA PRO A 845 -17.02 -20.28 -2.74
C PRO A 845 -16.14 -21.25 -1.94
N GLY A 846 -16.66 -21.77 -0.84
CA GLY A 846 -15.93 -22.58 0.15
C GLY A 846 -15.86 -21.93 1.53
N LEU A 847 -15.93 -20.59 1.59
CA LEU A 847 -15.97 -19.89 2.87
C LEU A 847 -17.28 -20.12 3.65
N PRO A 848 -17.22 -20.31 4.98
CA PRO A 848 -18.42 -20.47 5.80
C PRO A 848 -19.24 -19.18 5.86
N LEU A 849 -20.56 -19.32 5.73
CA LEU A 849 -21.50 -18.22 5.77
C LEU A 849 -22.41 -18.33 7.00
N GLN A 850 -22.76 -17.19 7.59
CA GLN A 850 -23.69 -17.12 8.71
C GLN A 850 -24.71 -16.00 8.51
N TYR A 851 -25.89 -16.20 9.08
CA TYR A 851 -26.94 -15.20 9.15
C TYR A 851 -27.48 -15.06 10.57
N SER A 852 -28.09 -13.91 10.85
CA SER A 852 -28.72 -13.58 12.11
C SER A 852 -30.12 -13.03 11.85
N VAL A 853 -31.07 -13.42 12.70
CA VAL A 853 -32.48 -12.98 12.70
C VAL A 853 -32.85 -12.15 13.94
N ASP A 854 -31.88 -11.81 14.79
CA ASP A 854 -32.09 -11.11 16.06
C ASP A 854 -31.15 -9.90 16.24
N ALA A 855 -30.87 -9.22 15.11
CA ALA A 855 -30.00 -8.03 15.01
C ALA A 855 -28.51 -8.28 15.34
N GLY A 856 -28.04 -9.52 15.21
CA GLY A 856 -26.63 -9.92 15.34
C GLY A 856 -26.28 -10.53 16.69
N LYS A 857 -27.28 -10.90 17.50
CA LYS A 857 -27.07 -11.48 18.84
C LYS A 857 -26.76 -12.96 18.75
N THR A 858 -27.38 -13.68 17.82
CA THR A 858 -27.10 -15.09 17.54
C THR A 858 -26.86 -15.31 16.05
N TRP A 859 -25.91 -16.20 15.72
CA TRP A 859 -25.50 -16.50 14.35
C TRP A 859 -25.77 -17.96 14.03
N ILE A 860 -26.36 -18.18 12.85
CA ILE A 860 -26.75 -19.49 12.34
C ILE A 860 -25.98 -19.77 11.05
N ASP A 861 -25.38 -20.95 10.95
CA ASP A 861 -24.66 -21.38 9.74
C ASP A 861 -25.62 -21.51 8.54
N TYR A 862 -25.21 -20.93 7.42
CA TYR A 862 -25.93 -20.99 6.16
C TYR A 862 -25.35 -22.09 5.27
N SER A 863 -26.20 -23.00 4.80
CA SER A 863 -25.83 -24.06 3.86
C SER A 863 -26.77 -24.18 2.66
N ALA A 864 -27.98 -23.63 2.75
CA ALA A 864 -28.98 -23.65 1.70
C ALA A 864 -30.03 -22.55 1.94
N PRO A 865 -30.84 -22.18 0.92
CA PRO A 865 -31.89 -21.19 1.09
C PRO A 865 -32.86 -21.52 2.22
N VAL A 866 -33.06 -20.58 3.14
CA VAL A 866 -33.81 -20.75 4.39
C VAL A 866 -34.99 -19.79 4.46
N ALA A 867 -36.14 -20.26 4.93
CA ALA A 867 -37.33 -19.42 5.09
C ALA A 867 -37.12 -18.37 6.19
N ILE A 868 -37.41 -17.10 5.88
CA ILE A 868 -37.29 -15.97 6.80
C ILE A 868 -38.59 -15.17 6.78
N ASP A 869 -39.06 -14.75 7.95
CA ASP A 869 -40.18 -13.81 8.07
C ASP A 869 -39.77 -12.44 7.51
N SER A 870 -40.58 -11.88 6.61
CA SER A 870 -40.30 -10.60 5.94
C SER A 870 -40.17 -9.42 6.89
N ASN A 871 -40.62 -9.53 8.14
CA ASN A 871 -40.52 -8.45 9.14
C ASN A 871 -39.24 -8.50 9.98
N VAL A 872 -38.35 -9.47 9.72
CA VAL A 872 -37.11 -9.65 10.47
C VAL A 872 -35.95 -8.94 9.77
N ASN A 873 -35.22 -8.11 10.52
CA ASN A 873 -33.94 -7.57 10.05
C ASN A 873 -32.90 -8.71 10.01
N VAL A 874 -32.52 -9.10 8.80
CA VAL A 874 -31.51 -10.13 8.56
C VAL A 874 -30.15 -9.47 8.48
N LYS A 875 -29.20 -9.98 9.28
CA LYS A 875 -27.78 -9.66 9.13
C LYS A 875 -27.03 -10.87 8.60
N VAL A 876 -26.04 -10.63 7.76
CA VAL A 876 -25.20 -11.69 7.16
C VAL A 876 -23.73 -11.39 7.37
N ARG A 877 -22.93 -12.45 7.46
CA ARG A 877 -21.46 -12.39 7.49
C ARG A 877 -20.85 -13.67 6.91
N ALA A 878 -19.58 -13.59 6.57
CA ALA A 878 -18.74 -14.75 6.30
C ALA A 878 -17.75 -14.95 7.45
N LEU A 879 -17.17 -16.14 7.55
CA LEU A 879 -16.07 -16.45 8.47
C LEU A 879 -14.78 -16.73 7.69
N SER A 880 -13.64 -16.69 8.39
CA SER A 880 -12.39 -17.25 7.88
C SER A 880 -12.53 -18.75 7.61
N ALA A 881 -11.62 -19.31 6.83
CA ALA A 881 -11.69 -20.72 6.47
C ALA A 881 -11.56 -21.64 7.70
N ASP A 882 -10.78 -21.23 8.70
CA ASP A 882 -10.67 -21.90 9.99
C ASP A 882 -11.76 -21.55 11.03
N LYS A 883 -12.70 -20.67 10.65
CA LYS A 883 -13.82 -20.16 11.48
C LYS A 883 -13.41 -19.38 12.73
N GLN A 884 -12.16 -18.95 12.85
CA GLN A 884 -11.68 -18.20 14.02
C GLN A 884 -11.86 -16.69 13.89
N ARG A 885 -12.04 -16.17 12.67
CA ARG A 885 -12.26 -14.75 12.41
C ARG A 885 -13.60 -14.53 11.72
N GLU A 886 -14.21 -13.40 12.02
CA GLU A 886 -15.52 -13.00 11.52
C GLU A 886 -15.32 -11.85 10.52
N GLY A 887 -15.94 -11.95 9.34
CA GLY A 887 -15.98 -10.86 8.38
C GLY A 887 -16.96 -9.75 8.80
N ARG A 888 -16.92 -8.63 8.07
CA ARG A 888 -17.83 -7.50 8.31
C ARG A 888 -19.30 -7.95 8.18
N VAL A 889 -20.12 -7.50 9.13
CA VAL A 889 -21.55 -7.76 9.18
C VAL A 889 -22.29 -6.73 8.33
N VAL A 890 -23.18 -7.18 7.46
CA VAL A 890 -24.08 -6.30 6.69
C VAL A 890 -25.53 -6.67 6.90
N SER A 891 -26.41 -5.68 6.84
CA SER A 891 -27.86 -5.87 6.91
C SER A 891 -28.44 -6.06 5.51
N LEU A 892 -29.57 -6.76 5.42
CA LEU A 892 -30.30 -7.03 4.19
C LEU A 892 -31.34 -5.97 3.84
#